data_AF-A0A4R1R7A1-F1
#
_entry.id   AF-A0A4R1R7A1-F1
#
_cell.length_a   1.000
_cell.length_b   1.000
_cell.length_c   1.000
_cell.angle_alpha   90.00
_cell.angle_beta   90.00
_cell.angle_gamma   90.00
#
_symmetry.space_group_name_H-M   'P 1'
#
loop_
_entity.id
_entity.type
_entity.pdbx_description
1 polymer ?
#
loop_
_entity_poly.entity_id
_entity_poly.type
_entity_poly.pdbx_seq_one_letter_code
_entity_poly.pdbx_strand_id
1 'polypeptide(L)'
;MLPVYSVWIEIQANKATIADAHQFRAAMRRCAQAGMDAVLLSVRDTSGFALYPSKLAPHYSQYDPAFAPGVDYLKQCVEICREEGLALFAALDVFVGGNRNHPQPGMPALLHPEWQAQVYGLDAQGAPCIRPVMDAQGLQTVSSIDDFGELFLDPMDPEVQQYLLDLADELLERYPVAGLVLDRVRYVGLCSDFGPRTRAAVQRLAGDTEGWPESVYRIEEGRAVPGPLFDAFRTSRAECIHDFMERMSALVHRFPGRVLLDYTGSWYPLYDQVGANWASVRHVPEEYGLASTEKYQHAGYAHLVDNLLSGCYYPEITEQEAAHRPAFWYSVEGAARLAKQVILEDAPVTASLFLNQYRPQPRRIEQAIRMCFAQTGRCMLFDLSYLEQDGWWPHAQRSAALCPLTEEELPALHRLLQRTLPAQYDWGKARLEQVAVRDPALLPEGTLCLKTGDGRLLGAVVSKQFAPGDPPYGGAGCVSMLLVDPEIQNRGWGSCLLKAAEQTMRNRGIERIFLGQDVCNLFSGVPEPSPEKLAFFVKRGYQMCVDEHYDLEADVTDDPLIDSFDSTGFEPYSVEPLMHGQEQQLLDFLQAEFPGRWLEEIKDFLGSGGNPSELMVLRPRGGAVCGFCKIAVQPGGRSGLGPIGIAAGVRGRRLGELLLQRSLLQLRALGAHTVCIDWTILKEYYGKFGFLPERTYRGGMKTC
;
A
#
# COMPACT_ATOMS: atom_id res chain seq x y z
N MET A 1 -7.25 -6.11 -1.13
CA MET A 1 -5.92 -5.49 -0.89
C MET A 1 -5.62 -5.68 0.58
N LEU A 2 -4.45 -6.22 0.94
CA LEU A 2 -4.07 -6.43 2.34
C LEU A 2 -3.60 -5.11 2.98
N PRO A 3 -3.87 -4.89 4.28
CA PRO A 3 -3.41 -3.69 4.98
C PRO A 3 -1.88 -3.70 5.08
N VAL A 4 -1.23 -2.58 4.74
CA VAL A 4 0.23 -2.42 4.90
C VAL A 4 0.55 -1.63 6.16
N TYR A 5 -0.19 -0.55 6.40
CA TYR A 5 -0.07 0.22 7.63
C TYR A 5 -1.43 0.57 8.17
N SER A 6 -1.75 0.05 9.35
CA SER A 6 -3.10 0.10 9.88
C SER A 6 -3.14 0.42 11.35
N VAL A 7 -4.32 0.80 11.82
CA VAL A 7 -4.62 1.05 13.23
C VAL A 7 -5.89 0.29 13.62
N TRP A 8 -5.86 -0.34 14.78
CA TRP A 8 -7.04 -0.93 15.41
C TRP A 8 -7.84 0.14 16.14
N ILE A 9 -9.17 -0.01 16.13
CA ILE A 9 -10.11 0.89 16.79
C ILE A 9 -11.04 0.04 17.66
N GLU A 10 -10.69 -0.06 18.94
CA GLU A 10 -11.48 -0.77 19.93
C GLU A 10 -12.68 0.06 20.39
N ILE A 11 -13.86 -0.57 20.55
CA ILE A 11 -15.13 0.16 20.70
C ILE A 11 -15.11 1.01 21.97
N GLN A 12 -14.82 0.39 23.12
CA GLN A 12 -14.84 1.08 24.41
C GLN A 12 -13.81 2.19 24.50
N ALA A 13 -12.60 1.97 23.98
CA ALA A 13 -11.51 2.94 24.03
C ALA A 13 -11.77 4.17 23.12
N ASN A 14 -12.56 4.00 22.05
CA ASN A 14 -12.81 5.02 21.04
C ASN A 14 -14.29 5.45 20.97
N LYS A 15 -15.11 5.15 21.99
CA LYS A 15 -16.57 5.38 21.93
C LYS A 15 -16.98 6.81 21.61
N ALA A 16 -16.29 7.80 22.16
CA ALA A 16 -16.56 9.21 21.86
C ALA A 16 -16.27 9.54 20.39
N THR A 17 -15.18 8.98 19.85
CA THR A 17 -14.78 9.15 18.44
C THR A 17 -15.74 8.44 17.50
N ILE A 18 -16.17 7.21 17.81
CA ILE A 18 -17.10 6.43 16.98
C ILE A 18 -18.50 7.05 16.99
N ALA A 19 -18.97 7.50 18.16
CA ALA A 19 -20.32 8.05 18.31
C ALA A 19 -20.52 9.40 17.60
N ASP A 20 -19.43 10.10 17.25
CA ASP A 20 -19.45 11.41 16.58
C ASP A 20 -18.79 11.32 15.19
N ALA A 21 -19.60 11.44 14.13
CA ALA A 21 -19.15 11.36 12.75
C ALA A 21 -18.05 12.38 12.39
N HIS A 22 -18.08 13.58 12.98
CA HIS A 22 -17.09 14.61 12.71
C HIS A 22 -15.74 14.25 13.36
N GLN A 23 -15.77 13.76 14.60
CA GLN A 23 -14.56 13.27 15.28
C GLN A 23 -13.97 12.05 14.57
N PHE A 24 -14.80 11.08 14.20
CA PHE A 24 -14.35 9.90 13.45
C PHE A 24 -13.67 10.31 12.15
N ARG A 25 -14.29 11.22 11.37
CA ARG A 25 -13.69 11.74 10.13
C ARG A 25 -12.36 12.44 10.35
N ALA A 26 -12.25 13.27 11.38
CA ALA A 26 -11.01 13.95 11.72
C ALA A 26 -9.89 12.96 12.12
N ALA A 27 -10.23 11.88 12.82
CA ALA A 27 -9.29 10.81 13.14
C ALA A 27 -8.86 10.05 11.87
N MET A 28 -9.80 9.67 10.99
CA MET A 28 -9.51 8.96 9.74
C MET A 28 -8.62 9.79 8.81
N ARG A 29 -8.86 11.10 8.71
CA ARG A 29 -7.99 12.00 7.96
C ARG A 29 -6.56 11.99 8.50
N ARG A 30 -6.39 11.98 9.82
CA ARG A 30 -5.06 11.89 10.45
C ARG A 30 -4.40 10.53 10.22
N CYS A 31 -5.15 9.43 10.26
CA CYS A 31 -4.65 8.11 9.86
C CYS A 31 -4.09 8.15 8.42
N ALA A 32 -4.84 8.68 7.47
CA ALA A 32 -4.41 8.81 6.08
C ALA A 32 -3.15 9.68 5.95
N GLN A 33 -3.10 10.82 6.66
CA GLN A 33 -1.93 11.71 6.70
C GLN A 33 -0.69 11.07 7.35
N ALA A 34 -0.89 10.19 8.33
CA ALA A 34 0.18 9.40 8.94
C ALA A 34 0.71 8.29 8.01
N GLY A 35 0.08 8.09 6.84
CA GLY A 35 0.47 7.11 5.84
C GLY A 35 -0.17 5.73 6.03
N MET A 36 -1.23 5.64 6.84
CA MET A 36 -2.03 4.42 6.99
C MET A 36 -2.91 4.21 5.75
N ASP A 37 -3.11 2.95 5.38
CA ASP A 37 -3.96 2.56 4.25
C ASP A 37 -5.23 1.81 4.68
N ALA A 38 -5.32 1.42 5.95
CA ALA A 38 -6.45 0.70 6.48
C ALA A 38 -6.72 0.96 7.97
N VAL A 39 -7.96 0.68 8.38
CA VAL A 39 -8.39 0.63 9.79
C VAL A 39 -9.06 -0.70 10.09
N LEU A 40 -8.83 -1.22 11.29
CA LEU A 40 -9.46 -2.42 11.82
C LEU A 40 -10.43 -1.98 12.91
N LEU A 41 -11.72 -1.90 12.57
CA LEU A 41 -12.74 -1.42 13.49
C LEU A 41 -13.39 -2.60 14.19
N SER A 42 -13.29 -2.67 15.52
CA SER A 42 -14.09 -3.61 16.31
C SER A 42 -15.58 -3.31 16.08
N VAL A 43 -16.32 -4.28 15.54
CA VAL A 43 -17.77 -4.15 15.29
C VAL A 43 -18.59 -5.00 16.24
N ARG A 44 -17.97 -6.00 16.85
CA ARG A 44 -18.46 -6.79 17.98
C ARG A 44 -17.24 -7.16 18.82
N ASP A 45 -17.17 -6.56 20.00
CA ASP A 45 -16.09 -6.79 20.95
C ASP A 45 -16.46 -7.88 21.98
N THR A 46 -15.64 -8.05 23.00
CA THR A 46 -15.87 -8.96 24.15
C THR A 46 -17.23 -8.81 24.85
N SER A 47 -17.97 -7.71 24.67
CA SER A 47 -19.33 -7.57 25.21
C SER A 47 -20.34 -8.51 24.54
N GLY A 48 -20.08 -8.90 23.29
CA GLY A 48 -21.00 -9.65 22.44
C GLY A 48 -22.06 -8.80 21.72
N PHE A 49 -22.06 -7.47 21.89
CA PHE A 49 -22.99 -6.53 21.23
C PHE A 49 -22.40 -5.99 19.92
N ALA A 50 -23.26 -5.64 18.96
CA ALA A 50 -22.86 -5.15 17.65
C ALA A 50 -22.98 -3.62 17.52
N LEU A 51 -22.00 -2.98 16.85
CA LEU A 51 -22.01 -1.55 16.47
C LEU A 51 -23.04 -1.18 15.39
N TYR A 52 -23.83 -2.14 14.94
CA TYR A 52 -24.80 -1.98 13.86
C TYR A 52 -26.10 -2.70 14.22
N PRO A 53 -27.24 -2.34 13.59
CA PRO A 53 -28.52 -3.00 13.86
C PRO A 53 -28.52 -4.41 13.24
N SER A 54 -27.93 -5.36 13.97
CA SER A 54 -27.92 -6.79 13.67
C SER A 54 -29.27 -7.44 14.00
N LYS A 55 -29.63 -8.51 13.26
CA LYS A 55 -30.77 -9.37 13.62
C LYS A 55 -30.39 -10.45 14.64
N LEU A 56 -29.10 -10.72 14.80
CA LEU A 56 -28.56 -11.84 15.57
C LEU A 56 -27.94 -11.38 16.89
N ALA A 57 -27.22 -10.25 16.88
CA ALA A 57 -26.60 -9.67 18.06
C ALA A 57 -27.36 -8.41 18.55
N PRO A 58 -27.44 -8.18 19.87
CA PRO A 58 -28.02 -6.96 20.41
C PRO A 58 -27.18 -5.72 20.04
N HIS A 59 -27.86 -4.57 19.87
CA HIS A 59 -27.21 -3.32 19.51
C HIS A 59 -26.38 -2.74 20.67
N TYR A 60 -25.21 -2.17 20.36
CA TYR A 60 -24.24 -1.68 21.36
C TYR A 60 -24.78 -0.61 22.33
N SER A 61 -25.82 0.12 21.94
CA SER A 61 -26.55 1.05 22.83
C SER A 61 -27.17 0.40 24.07
N GLN A 62 -27.37 -0.93 24.05
CA GLN A 62 -27.85 -1.69 25.20
C GLN A 62 -26.72 -2.02 26.19
N TYR A 63 -25.46 -1.90 25.77
CA TYR A 63 -24.27 -2.15 26.59
C TYR A 63 -23.67 -0.85 27.13
N ASP A 64 -23.55 0.18 26.30
CA ASP A 64 -23.01 1.49 26.66
C ASP A 64 -23.93 2.63 26.17
N PRO A 65 -24.41 3.51 27.08
CA PRO A 65 -25.32 4.61 26.73
C PRO A 65 -24.67 5.71 25.88
N ALA A 66 -23.36 5.69 25.64
CA ALA A 66 -22.71 6.58 24.68
C ALA A 66 -23.18 6.36 23.23
N PHE A 67 -23.76 5.20 22.94
CA PHE A 67 -24.30 4.86 21.62
C PHE A 67 -25.83 4.99 21.61
N ALA A 68 -26.36 5.62 20.57
CA ALA A 68 -27.79 5.82 20.42
C ALA A 68 -28.48 4.58 19.82
N PRO A 69 -29.67 4.18 20.31
CA PRO A 69 -30.42 3.06 19.75
C PRO A 69 -30.77 3.27 18.26
N GLY A 70 -30.58 2.23 17.46
CA GLY A 70 -30.98 2.20 16.04
C GLY A 70 -30.05 2.95 15.09
N VAL A 71 -28.97 3.56 15.57
CA VAL A 71 -27.95 4.19 14.73
C VAL A 71 -27.00 3.13 14.18
N ASP A 72 -26.79 3.13 12.87
CA ASP A 72 -25.83 2.22 12.22
C ASP A 72 -24.43 2.84 12.18
N TYR A 73 -23.67 2.67 13.28
CA TYR A 73 -22.33 3.23 13.40
C TYR A 73 -21.34 2.57 12.45
N LEU A 74 -21.49 1.28 12.15
CA LEU A 74 -20.65 0.60 11.14
C LEU A 74 -20.83 1.24 9.76
N LYS A 75 -22.07 1.47 9.32
CA LYS A 75 -22.33 2.16 8.04
C LYS A 75 -21.65 3.52 7.99
N GLN A 76 -21.81 4.33 9.04
CA GLN A 76 -21.18 5.65 9.14
C GLN A 76 -19.66 5.55 9.01
N CYS A 77 -19.02 4.65 9.76
CA CYS A 77 -17.57 4.47 9.72
C CYS A 77 -17.09 4.00 8.34
N VAL A 78 -17.80 3.08 7.70
CA VAL A 78 -17.48 2.60 6.33
C VAL A 78 -17.52 3.73 5.32
N GLU A 79 -18.57 4.57 5.37
CA GLU A 79 -18.71 5.72 4.47
C GLU A 79 -17.57 6.73 4.66
N ILE A 80 -17.23 7.06 5.91
CA ILE A 80 -16.15 8.00 6.24
C ILE A 80 -14.78 7.45 5.82
N CYS A 81 -14.46 6.19 6.12
CA CYS A 81 -13.18 5.60 5.71
C CYS A 81 -13.01 5.60 4.20
N ARG A 82 -14.08 5.27 3.45
CA ARG A 82 -14.07 5.31 1.99
C ARG A 82 -13.77 6.71 1.45
N GLU A 83 -14.38 7.74 2.03
CA GLU A 83 -14.18 9.13 1.63
C GLU A 83 -12.76 9.64 1.94
N GLU A 84 -12.17 9.22 3.05
CA GLU A 84 -10.78 9.54 3.41
C GLU A 84 -9.76 8.57 2.74
N GLY A 85 -10.23 7.66 1.88
CA GLY A 85 -9.40 6.79 1.06
C GLY A 85 -8.73 5.63 1.81
N LEU A 86 -9.30 5.21 2.94
CA LEU A 86 -8.87 4.10 3.79
C LEU A 86 -9.74 2.85 3.59
N ALA A 87 -9.13 1.67 3.61
CA ALA A 87 -9.87 0.41 3.69
C ALA A 87 -10.35 0.16 5.13
N LEU A 88 -11.62 -0.20 5.33
CA LEU A 88 -12.13 -0.62 6.65
C LEU A 88 -12.27 -2.13 6.70
N PHE A 89 -11.66 -2.76 7.70
CA PHE A 89 -11.86 -4.15 8.06
C PHE A 89 -12.74 -4.22 9.30
N ALA A 90 -13.71 -5.12 9.30
CA ALA A 90 -14.57 -5.34 10.46
C ALA A 90 -13.94 -6.40 11.37
N ALA A 91 -13.66 -6.03 12.61
CA ALA A 91 -13.05 -6.90 13.60
C ALA A 91 -14.10 -7.52 14.54
N LEU A 92 -13.98 -8.84 14.77
CA LEU A 92 -14.90 -9.65 15.56
C LEU A 92 -14.13 -10.43 16.63
N ASP A 93 -14.45 -10.21 17.90
CA ASP A 93 -14.13 -11.19 18.95
C ASP A 93 -15.00 -12.44 18.71
N VAL A 94 -14.39 -13.57 18.36
CA VAL A 94 -15.12 -14.74 17.84
C VAL A 94 -15.78 -15.54 18.97
N PHE A 95 -15.02 -16.22 19.82
CA PHE A 95 -15.59 -17.10 20.85
C PHE A 95 -15.87 -16.39 22.19
N VAL A 96 -16.00 -15.06 22.20
CA VAL A 96 -16.41 -14.31 23.39
C VAL A 96 -17.87 -13.85 23.26
N GLY A 97 -18.65 -14.06 24.31
CA GLY A 97 -20.08 -13.82 24.35
C GLY A 97 -20.55 -12.96 25.51
N GLY A 98 -19.66 -12.25 26.21
CA GLY A 98 -20.02 -11.37 27.31
C GLY A 98 -18.83 -10.99 28.19
N ASN A 99 -19.10 -10.12 29.16
CA ASN A 99 -18.11 -9.65 30.12
C ASN A 99 -18.70 -9.72 31.54
N ARG A 100 -18.04 -10.48 32.43
CA ARG A 100 -18.45 -10.68 33.82
C ARG A 100 -18.47 -9.38 34.61
N ASN A 101 -17.56 -8.45 34.30
CA ASN A 101 -17.40 -7.22 35.06
C ASN A 101 -18.48 -6.18 34.75
N HIS A 102 -19.18 -6.32 33.62
CA HIS A 102 -20.30 -5.46 33.23
C HIS A 102 -21.43 -6.28 32.58
N PRO A 103 -22.08 -7.17 33.34
CA PRO A 103 -23.02 -8.13 32.78
C PRO A 103 -24.28 -7.41 32.25
N GLN A 104 -24.69 -7.78 31.04
CA GLN A 104 -25.91 -7.27 30.42
C GLN A 104 -26.80 -8.44 29.98
N PRO A 105 -28.12 -8.40 30.21
CA PRO A 105 -29.02 -9.52 29.87
C PRO A 105 -28.96 -9.98 28.40
N GLY A 106 -28.58 -9.09 27.47
CA GLY A 106 -28.45 -9.42 26.05
C GLY A 106 -27.15 -10.15 25.65
N MET A 107 -26.21 -10.34 26.58
CA MET A 107 -24.96 -11.06 26.29
C MET A 107 -25.24 -12.50 25.83
N PRO A 108 -24.67 -12.97 24.71
CA PRO A 108 -24.83 -14.36 24.26
C PRO A 108 -24.60 -15.42 25.35
N ALA A 109 -23.56 -15.26 26.18
CA ALA A 109 -23.24 -16.19 27.26
C ALA A 109 -24.31 -16.24 28.38
N LEU A 110 -25.12 -15.18 28.53
CA LEU A 110 -26.19 -15.11 29.52
C LEU A 110 -27.56 -15.47 28.93
N LEU A 111 -27.78 -15.18 27.65
CA LEU A 111 -28.98 -15.62 26.91
C LEU A 111 -28.98 -17.13 26.68
N HIS A 112 -27.81 -17.70 26.46
CA HIS A 112 -27.58 -19.12 26.20
C HIS A 112 -26.57 -19.69 27.22
N PRO A 113 -26.99 -19.98 28.47
CA PRO A 113 -26.09 -20.55 29.48
C PRO A 113 -25.44 -21.88 29.04
N GLU A 114 -26.11 -22.64 28.17
CA GLU A 114 -25.61 -23.86 27.54
C GLU A 114 -24.43 -23.63 26.59
N TRP A 115 -24.27 -22.43 26.05
CA TRP A 115 -23.14 -22.08 25.18
C TRP A 115 -21.88 -21.73 25.96
N GLN A 116 -21.94 -21.58 27.29
CA GLN A 116 -20.79 -21.18 28.09
C GLN A 116 -19.70 -22.26 28.11
N ALA A 117 -18.46 -21.83 27.93
CA ALA A 117 -17.30 -22.68 28.13
C ALA A 117 -17.27 -23.23 29.57
N GLN A 118 -16.86 -24.48 29.72
CA GLN A 118 -16.75 -25.18 30.99
C GLN A 118 -15.30 -25.17 31.48
N VAL A 119 -15.09 -24.60 32.67
CA VAL A 119 -13.78 -24.36 33.29
C VAL A 119 -13.48 -25.44 34.32
N TYR A 120 -12.33 -26.09 34.19
CA TYR A 120 -11.80 -27.06 35.16
C TYR A 120 -10.81 -26.40 36.13
N GLY A 121 -11.00 -26.66 37.42
CA GLY A 121 -10.08 -26.25 38.48
C GLY A 121 -10.33 -26.99 39.79
N LEU A 122 -9.64 -26.58 40.85
CA LEU A 122 -9.94 -27.03 42.22
C LEU A 122 -10.85 -26.03 42.92
N ASP A 123 -11.84 -26.52 43.66
CA ASP A 123 -12.68 -25.68 44.51
C ASP A 123 -11.94 -25.21 45.77
N ALA A 124 -12.64 -24.48 46.65
CA ALA A 124 -12.07 -23.97 47.90
C ALA A 124 -11.63 -25.06 48.89
N GLN A 125 -12.08 -26.31 48.70
CA GLN A 125 -11.70 -27.48 49.49
C GLN A 125 -10.56 -28.28 48.83
N GLY A 126 -10.09 -27.84 47.66
CA GLY A 126 -9.07 -28.54 46.88
C GLY A 126 -9.61 -29.72 46.06
N ALA A 127 -10.94 -29.86 45.93
CA ALA A 127 -11.54 -30.93 45.14
C ALA A 127 -11.66 -30.53 43.66
N PRO A 128 -11.36 -31.44 42.71
CA PRO A 128 -11.49 -31.18 41.28
C PRO A 128 -12.96 -30.95 40.91
N CYS A 129 -13.24 -29.87 40.19
CA CYS A 129 -14.58 -29.55 39.72
C CYS A 129 -14.57 -28.83 38.37
N ILE A 130 -15.68 -28.93 37.65
CA ILE A 130 -15.93 -28.23 36.39
C ILE A 130 -17.13 -27.31 36.61
N ARG A 131 -17.01 -26.04 36.20
CA ARG A 131 -18.09 -25.05 36.30
C ARG A 131 -18.19 -24.24 35.00
N PRO A 132 -19.37 -23.75 34.62
CA PRO A 132 -19.50 -22.77 33.55
C PRO A 132 -18.61 -21.55 33.82
N VAL A 133 -18.11 -20.91 32.76
CA VAL A 133 -17.20 -19.76 32.88
C VAL A 133 -17.81 -18.65 33.74
N MET A 134 -19.13 -18.43 33.74
CA MET A 134 -19.78 -17.45 34.61
C MET A 134 -19.54 -17.74 36.12
N ASP A 135 -19.52 -19.02 36.50
CA ASP A 135 -19.43 -19.48 37.90
C ASP A 135 -18.02 -19.96 38.29
N ALA A 136 -17.04 -19.77 37.41
CA ALA A 136 -15.66 -20.21 37.61
C ALA A 136 -14.86 -19.33 38.60
N GLN A 137 -15.44 -18.23 39.10
CA GLN A 137 -14.78 -17.35 40.06
C GLN A 137 -14.41 -18.11 41.35
N GLY A 138 -13.15 -17.99 41.78
CA GLY A 138 -12.63 -18.66 42.97
C GLY A 138 -12.15 -20.09 42.75
N LEU A 139 -12.22 -20.63 41.52
CA LEU A 139 -11.52 -21.87 41.18
C LEU A 139 -10.01 -21.66 41.11
N GLN A 140 -9.25 -22.62 41.62
CA GLN A 140 -7.81 -22.70 41.40
C GLN A 140 -7.56 -23.41 40.06
N THR A 141 -7.26 -22.65 39.02
CA THR A 141 -7.00 -23.16 37.67
C THR A 141 -5.50 -23.13 37.35
N VAL A 142 -5.08 -23.96 36.40
CA VAL A 142 -3.74 -23.84 35.80
C VAL A 142 -3.82 -22.86 34.64
N SER A 143 -2.88 -21.90 34.59
CA SER A 143 -2.61 -21.00 33.46
C SER A 143 -3.87 -20.50 32.73
N SER A 144 -4.39 -19.35 33.18
CA SER A 144 -5.29 -18.55 32.35
C SER A 144 -4.51 -17.42 31.70
N ILE A 145 -4.71 -17.19 30.41
CA ILE A 145 -4.11 -16.05 29.70
C ILE A 145 -4.97 -14.79 29.89
N ASP A 146 -6.25 -14.96 30.20
CA ASP A 146 -7.21 -13.89 30.53
C ASP A 146 -7.68 -14.01 31.98
N ASP A 147 -7.95 -12.91 32.68
CA ASP A 147 -8.36 -12.90 34.12
C ASP A 147 -9.81 -13.41 34.37
N PHE A 148 -10.36 -14.21 33.47
CA PHE A 148 -11.78 -14.63 33.42
C PHE A 148 -12.77 -13.45 33.44
N GLY A 149 -12.36 -12.27 32.97
CA GLY A 149 -13.26 -11.12 32.79
C GLY A 149 -14.22 -11.34 31.63
N GLU A 150 -13.74 -11.96 30.56
CA GLU A 150 -14.51 -12.35 29.38
C GLU A 150 -15.23 -13.68 29.58
N LEU A 151 -16.48 -13.76 29.13
CA LEU A 151 -17.29 -14.96 29.12
C LEU A 151 -17.15 -15.64 27.75
N PHE A 152 -16.26 -16.63 27.67
CA PHE A 152 -16.08 -17.42 26.47
C PHE A 152 -17.22 -18.40 26.23
N LEU A 153 -17.59 -18.56 24.97
CA LEU A 153 -18.51 -19.58 24.48
C LEU A 153 -17.71 -20.86 24.15
N ASP A 154 -18.35 -22.03 24.22
CA ASP A 154 -17.77 -23.32 23.85
C ASP A 154 -17.54 -23.38 22.32
N PRO A 155 -16.28 -23.37 21.83
CA PRO A 155 -16.00 -23.47 20.41
C PRO A 155 -16.48 -24.79 19.78
N MET A 156 -16.65 -25.86 20.56
CA MET A 156 -17.14 -27.15 20.07
C MET A 156 -18.67 -27.22 19.95
N ASP A 157 -19.40 -26.19 20.40
CA ASP A 157 -20.85 -26.16 20.25
C ASP A 157 -21.24 -25.77 18.80
N PRO A 158 -21.96 -26.65 18.05
CA PRO A 158 -22.37 -26.35 16.69
C PRO A 158 -23.27 -25.12 16.58
N GLU A 159 -24.07 -24.81 17.60
CA GLU A 159 -24.93 -23.63 17.60
C GLU A 159 -24.12 -22.34 17.75
N VAL A 160 -23.09 -22.36 18.60
CA VAL A 160 -22.13 -21.25 18.74
C VAL A 160 -21.40 -21.02 17.41
N GLN A 161 -20.87 -22.07 16.79
CA GLN A 161 -20.19 -21.94 15.50
C GLN A 161 -21.13 -21.40 14.41
N GLN A 162 -22.38 -21.88 14.36
CA GLN A 162 -23.35 -21.43 13.37
C GLN A 162 -23.75 -19.97 13.59
N TYR A 163 -24.00 -19.55 14.83
CA TYR A 163 -24.29 -18.17 15.20
C TYR A 163 -23.18 -17.20 14.73
N LEU A 164 -21.91 -17.58 14.93
CA LEU A 164 -20.76 -16.76 14.53
C LEU A 164 -20.59 -16.69 13.00
N LEU A 165 -20.86 -17.77 12.29
CA LEU A 165 -20.86 -17.78 10.82
C LEU A 165 -22.01 -16.94 10.26
N ASP A 166 -23.21 -17.04 10.84
CA ASP A 166 -24.38 -16.26 10.42
C ASP A 166 -24.16 -14.75 10.67
N LEU A 167 -23.49 -14.38 11.77
CA LEU A 167 -23.06 -13.00 12.01
C LEU A 167 -22.06 -12.48 10.96
N ALA A 168 -21.08 -13.31 10.59
CA ALA A 168 -20.12 -12.96 9.55
C ALA A 168 -20.79 -12.80 8.18
N ASP A 169 -21.71 -13.70 7.82
CA ASP A 169 -22.51 -13.63 6.59
C ASP A 169 -23.37 -12.35 6.58
N GLU A 170 -24.12 -12.06 7.66
CA GLU A 170 -24.94 -10.84 7.79
C GLU A 170 -24.09 -9.57 7.58
N LEU A 171 -22.89 -9.52 8.16
CA LEU A 171 -22.02 -8.37 8.02
C LEU A 171 -21.53 -8.21 6.58
N LEU A 172 -21.02 -9.28 5.97
CA LEU A 172 -20.45 -9.25 4.62
C LEU A 172 -21.49 -8.98 3.53
N GLU A 173 -22.74 -9.44 3.72
CA GLU A 173 -23.85 -9.13 2.82
C GLU A 173 -24.24 -7.65 2.86
N ARG A 174 -24.19 -7.03 4.05
CA ARG A 174 -24.74 -5.70 4.28
C ARG A 174 -23.74 -4.56 4.09
N TYR A 175 -22.46 -4.81 4.36
CA TYR A 175 -21.45 -3.74 4.44
C TYR A 175 -20.31 -3.96 3.44
N PRO A 176 -19.90 -2.94 2.67
CA PRO A 176 -18.81 -3.05 1.72
C PRO A 176 -17.42 -2.95 2.40
N VAL A 177 -17.20 -3.68 3.49
CA VAL A 177 -15.92 -3.76 4.22
C VAL A 177 -14.85 -4.47 3.40
N ALA A 178 -13.57 -4.15 3.58
CA ALA A 178 -12.47 -4.79 2.86
C ALA A 178 -12.28 -6.28 3.20
N GLY A 179 -12.71 -6.69 4.39
CA GLY A 179 -12.59 -8.05 4.90
C GLY A 179 -12.97 -8.15 6.36
N LEU A 180 -12.83 -9.34 6.93
CA LEU A 180 -12.98 -9.61 8.35
C LEU A 180 -11.63 -9.75 9.03
N VAL A 181 -11.53 -9.28 10.26
CA VAL A 181 -10.42 -9.59 11.16
C VAL A 181 -10.99 -10.33 12.36
N LEU A 182 -10.49 -11.53 12.61
CA LEU A 182 -10.91 -12.30 13.78
C LEU A 182 -9.96 -11.98 14.94
N ASP A 183 -10.52 -11.92 16.14
CA ASP A 183 -9.78 -11.97 17.40
C ASP A 183 -10.37 -13.07 18.27
N ARG A 184 -9.56 -13.63 19.16
CA ARG A 184 -9.94 -14.67 20.11
C ARG A 184 -10.56 -15.91 19.43
N VAL A 185 -9.97 -16.34 18.31
CA VAL A 185 -10.25 -17.65 17.68
C VAL A 185 -9.57 -18.77 18.47
N ARG A 186 -9.92 -18.89 19.75
CA ARG A 186 -9.23 -19.77 20.71
C ARG A 186 -10.10 -20.06 21.93
N TYR A 187 -9.65 -20.98 22.76
CA TYR A 187 -10.18 -21.21 24.11
C TYR A 187 -9.57 -20.20 25.11
N VAL A 188 -10.15 -20.11 26.32
CA VAL A 188 -9.67 -19.21 27.40
C VAL A 188 -8.21 -19.52 27.76
N GLY A 189 -7.91 -20.80 27.84
CA GLY A 189 -6.62 -21.33 28.28
C GLY A 189 -6.70 -22.83 28.51
N LEU A 190 -5.70 -23.38 29.19
CA LEU A 190 -5.60 -24.83 29.40
C LEU A 190 -6.77 -25.38 30.23
N CYS A 191 -7.34 -24.54 31.10
CA CYS A 191 -8.48 -24.86 31.95
C CYS A 191 -9.84 -24.96 31.23
N SER A 192 -9.89 -24.75 29.92
CA SER A 192 -11.13 -24.77 29.12
C SER A 192 -10.91 -25.40 27.74
N ASP A 193 -11.88 -26.01 27.09
CA ASP A 193 -13.22 -26.35 27.58
C ASP A 193 -13.23 -27.78 28.15
N PHE A 194 -13.89 -28.01 29.28
CA PHE A 194 -13.99 -29.34 29.92
C PHE A 194 -15.40 -29.97 29.85
N GLY A 195 -16.24 -29.43 28.97
CA GLY A 195 -17.62 -29.81 28.79
C GLY A 195 -17.79 -31.17 28.09
N PRO A 196 -19.04 -31.64 27.99
CA PRO A 196 -19.36 -32.93 27.38
C PRO A 196 -18.91 -33.04 25.92
N ARG A 197 -18.94 -31.94 25.15
CA ARG A 197 -18.55 -31.92 23.73
C ARG A 197 -17.04 -32.12 23.58
N THR A 198 -16.24 -31.41 24.37
CA THR A 198 -14.78 -31.61 24.41
C THR A 198 -14.42 -33.03 24.87
N ARG A 199 -15.09 -33.55 25.91
CA ARG A 199 -14.89 -34.94 26.32
C ARG A 199 -15.19 -35.94 25.20
N ALA A 200 -16.25 -35.73 24.44
CA ALA A 200 -16.60 -36.60 23.30
C ALA A 200 -15.57 -36.49 22.16
N ALA A 201 -14.99 -35.30 21.91
CA ALA A 201 -13.91 -35.14 20.95
C ALA A 201 -12.63 -35.86 21.39
N VAL A 202 -12.26 -35.77 22.66
CA VAL A 202 -11.14 -36.54 23.24
C VAL A 202 -11.39 -38.03 23.15
N GLN A 203 -12.60 -38.50 23.45
CA GLN A 203 -12.99 -39.91 23.34
C GLN A 203 -12.80 -40.45 21.92
N ARG A 204 -13.09 -39.65 20.88
CA ARG A 204 -12.85 -40.05 19.48
C ARG A 204 -11.37 -40.25 19.17
N LEU A 205 -10.48 -39.48 19.79
CA LEU A 205 -9.03 -39.53 19.53
C LEU A 205 -8.29 -40.57 20.39
N ALA A 206 -8.65 -40.72 21.66
CA ALA A 206 -7.92 -41.53 22.66
C ALA A 206 -8.67 -42.78 23.15
N GLY A 207 -9.95 -42.94 22.82
CA GLY A 207 -10.79 -44.02 23.34
C GLY A 207 -11.38 -43.67 24.70
N ASP A 208 -11.14 -44.48 25.72
CA ASP A 208 -11.79 -44.30 27.02
C ASP A 208 -11.44 -42.96 27.69
N THR A 209 -12.41 -42.37 28.37
CA THR A 209 -12.30 -41.11 29.12
C THR A 209 -12.64 -41.29 30.60
N GLU A 210 -12.43 -42.49 31.14
CA GLU A 210 -12.49 -42.74 32.59
C GLU A 210 -11.54 -41.79 33.34
N GLY A 211 -11.95 -41.35 34.54
CA GLY A 211 -11.19 -40.40 35.35
C GLY A 211 -11.20 -38.95 34.86
N TRP A 212 -12.06 -38.58 33.92
CA TRP A 212 -12.27 -37.18 33.53
C TRP A 212 -12.69 -36.30 34.74
N PRO A 213 -12.17 -35.08 34.91
CA PRO A 213 -11.19 -34.38 34.06
C PRO A 213 -9.72 -34.67 34.40
N GLU A 214 -9.43 -35.32 35.52
CA GLU A 214 -8.06 -35.52 36.02
C GLU A 214 -7.20 -36.45 35.15
N SER A 215 -7.82 -37.29 34.31
CA SER A 215 -7.12 -38.07 33.29
C SER A 215 -6.55 -37.22 32.15
N VAL A 216 -6.99 -35.96 32.00
CA VAL A 216 -6.37 -34.97 31.11
C VAL A 216 -5.12 -34.39 31.76
N TYR A 217 -5.28 -33.75 32.92
CA TYR A 217 -4.17 -33.34 33.78
C TYR A 217 -4.66 -33.20 35.23
N ARG A 218 -3.74 -33.36 36.19
CA ARG A 218 -3.97 -32.99 37.58
C ARG A 218 -3.37 -31.63 37.90
N ILE A 219 -3.92 -30.97 38.91
CA ILE A 219 -3.40 -29.70 39.41
C ILE A 219 -2.56 -29.99 40.66
N GLU A 220 -1.24 -29.90 40.51
CA GLU A 220 -0.29 -30.12 41.61
C GLU A 220 0.57 -28.87 41.77
N GLU A 221 0.58 -28.27 42.96
CA GLU A 221 1.31 -27.02 43.25
C GLU A 221 1.03 -25.88 42.25
N GLY A 222 -0.22 -25.80 41.77
CA GLY A 222 -0.66 -24.79 40.79
C GLY A 222 -0.19 -25.05 39.35
N ARG A 223 0.36 -26.22 39.05
CA ARG A 223 0.82 -26.63 37.72
C ARG A 223 0.00 -27.79 37.18
N ALA A 224 -0.14 -27.85 35.86
CA ALA A 224 -0.71 -29.01 35.20
C ALA A 224 0.32 -30.12 35.16
N VAL A 225 -0.03 -31.27 35.73
CA VAL A 225 0.69 -32.53 35.59
C VAL A 225 -0.05 -33.37 34.55
N PRO A 226 0.50 -33.50 33.32
CA PRO A 226 -0.16 -34.21 32.22
C PRO A 226 -0.58 -35.63 32.59
N GLY A 227 -1.83 -35.96 32.27
CA GLY A 227 -2.38 -37.32 32.32
C GLY A 227 -2.38 -38.00 30.95
N PRO A 228 -2.87 -39.24 30.85
CA PRO A 228 -2.88 -40.01 29.60
C PRO A 228 -3.70 -39.38 28.47
N LEU A 229 -4.68 -38.50 28.77
CA LEU A 229 -5.52 -37.85 27.77
C LEU A 229 -5.02 -36.45 27.35
N PHE A 230 -3.89 -35.97 27.90
CA PHE A 230 -3.44 -34.60 27.72
C PHE A 230 -3.20 -34.22 26.25
N ASP A 231 -2.56 -35.10 25.49
CA ASP A 231 -2.28 -34.86 24.06
C ASP A 231 -3.57 -34.84 23.24
N ALA A 232 -4.45 -35.80 23.44
CA ALA A 232 -5.74 -35.86 22.75
C ALA A 232 -6.62 -34.65 23.08
N PHE A 233 -6.55 -34.13 24.30
CA PHE A 233 -7.23 -32.89 24.71
C PHE A 233 -6.68 -31.66 23.97
N ARG A 234 -5.36 -31.51 23.87
CA ARG A 234 -4.75 -30.40 23.12
C ARG A 234 -5.06 -30.50 21.62
N THR A 235 -4.93 -31.69 21.04
CA THR A 235 -5.19 -31.93 19.62
C THR A 235 -6.65 -31.71 19.24
N SER A 236 -7.62 -32.28 19.98
CA SER A 236 -9.05 -32.12 19.63
C SER A 236 -9.52 -30.66 19.67
N ARG A 237 -8.99 -29.85 20.59
CA ARG A 237 -9.28 -28.40 20.64
C ARG A 237 -8.72 -27.67 19.42
N ALA A 238 -7.47 -27.95 19.04
CA ALA A 238 -6.86 -27.36 17.86
C ALA A 238 -7.58 -27.78 16.56
N GLU A 239 -7.97 -29.05 16.43
CA GLU A 239 -8.79 -29.56 15.30
C GLU A 239 -10.13 -28.81 15.21
N CYS A 240 -10.82 -28.58 16.34
CA CYS A 240 -12.06 -27.81 16.34
C CYS A 240 -11.87 -26.37 15.81
N ILE A 241 -10.79 -25.70 16.19
CA ILE A 241 -10.51 -24.33 15.71
C ILE A 241 -10.16 -24.35 14.23
N HIS A 242 -9.37 -25.32 13.77
CA HIS A 242 -9.07 -25.53 12.35
C HIS A 242 -10.35 -25.68 11.52
N ASP A 243 -11.25 -26.59 11.92
CA ASP A 243 -12.50 -26.86 11.21
C ASP A 243 -13.40 -25.61 11.15
N PHE A 244 -13.45 -24.83 12.23
CA PHE A 244 -14.16 -23.55 12.24
C PHE A 244 -13.52 -22.53 11.28
N MET A 245 -12.19 -22.42 11.29
CA MET A 245 -11.47 -21.52 10.39
C MET A 245 -11.64 -21.88 8.92
N GLU A 246 -11.73 -23.18 8.58
CA GLU A 246 -12.02 -23.63 7.23
C GLU A 246 -13.39 -23.14 6.77
N ARG A 247 -14.41 -23.30 7.61
CA ARG A 247 -15.79 -22.82 7.34
C ARG A 247 -15.84 -21.30 7.23
N MET A 248 -15.15 -20.57 8.10
CA MET A 248 -15.10 -19.10 8.09
C MET A 248 -14.38 -18.58 6.84
N SER A 249 -13.25 -19.20 6.46
CA SER A 249 -12.51 -18.88 5.24
C SER A 249 -13.38 -19.07 4.00
N ALA A 250 -13.99 -20.26 3.87
CA ALA A 250 -14.91 -20.56 2.78
C ALA A 250 -16.09 -19.56 2.71
N LEU A 251 -16.62 -19.12 3.85
CA LEU A 251 -17.67 -18.11 3.92
C LEU A 251 -17.18 -16.76 3.38
N VAL A 252 -16.06 -16.24 3.89
CA VAL A 252 -15.54 -14.93 3.52
C VAL A 252 -15.20 -14.86 2.03
N HIS A 253 -14.56 -15.90 1.49
CA HIS A 253 -14.14 -15.92 0.08
C HIS A 253 -15.28 -16.15 -0.91
N ARG A 254 -16.51 -16.46 -0.46
CA ARG A 254 -17.71 -16.36 -1.32
C ARG A 254 -17.97 -14.92 -1.79
N PHE A 255 -17.46 -13.92 -1.07
CA PHE A 255 -17.60 -12.51 -1.40
C PHE A 255 -16.36 -12.02 -2.17
N PRO A 256 -16.46 -11.73 -3.48
CA PRO A 256 -15.29 -11.39 -4.28
C PRO A 256 -14.52 -10.17 -3.76
N GLY A 257 -13.21 -10.33 -3.60
CA GLY A 257 -12.32 -9.26 -3.16
C GLY A 257 -12.29 -9.00 -1.65
N ARG A 258 -13.05 -9.77 -0.85
CA ARG A 258 -12.94 -9.80 0.61
C ARG A 258 -11.83 -10.74 1.04
N VAL A 259 -11.23 -10.41 2.18
CA VAL A 259 -10.13 -11.19 2.76
C VAL A 259 -10.42 -11.51 4.23
N LEU A 260 -9.86 -12.61 4.71
CA LEU A 260 -9.93 -13.06 6.09
C LEU A 260 -8.57 -12.86 6.78
N LEU A 261 -8.58 -12.18 7.91
CA LEU A 261 -7.42 -11.97 8.74
C LEU A 261 -7.68 -12.53 10.13
N ASP A 262 -6.64 -12.95 10.83
CA ASP A 262 -6.71 -13.38 12.23
C ASP A 262 -5.64 -12.67 13.05
N TYR A 263 -6.02 -12.15 14.22
CA TYR A 263 -5.11 -11.58 15.20
C TYR A 263 -4.75 -12.63 16.25
N THR A 264 -3.45 -12.80 16.48
CA THR A 264 -2.93 -13.75 17.47
C THR A 264 -1.83 -13.14 18.33
N GLY A 265 -1.73 -13.60 19.57
CA GLY A 265 -0.54 -13.38 20.38
C GLY A 265 0.68 -14.04 19.74
N SER A 266 1.81 -13.33 19.67
CA SER A 266 3.03 -13.81 19.01
C SER A 266 3.72 -14.99 19.71
N TRP A 267 3.27 -15.38 20.90
CA TRP A 267 3.83 -16.43 21.75
C TRP A 267 3.47 -17.86 21.29
N TYR A 268 3.78 -18.22 20.03
CA TYR A 268 3.48 -19.55 19.49
C TYR A 268 3.90 -20.72 20.41
N PRO A 269 5.08 -20.71 21.06
CA PRO A 269 5.50 -21.82 21.92
C PRO A 269 4.61 -22.08 23.15
N LEU A 270 3.63 -21.22 23.43
CA LEU A 270 2.66 -21.40 24.52
C LEU A 270 1.21 -21.55 23.99
N TYR A 271 1.01 -21.59 22.67
CA TYR A 271 -0.31 -21.48 22.04
C TYR A 271 -1.15 -22.76 22.13
N ASP A 272 -0.54 -23.93 22.37
CA ASP A 272 -1.26 -25.17 22.64
C ASP A 272 -2.15 -25.11 23.89
N GLN A 273 -1.83 -24.21 24.82
CA GLN A 273 -2.64 -23.96 26.02
C GLN A 273 -4.02 -23.43 25.66
N VAL A 274 -4.13 -22.59 24.63
CA VAL A 274 -5.40 -22.00 24.18
C VAL A 274 -6.07 -22.78 23.06
N GLY A 275 -5.59 -23.98 22.74
CA GLY A 275 -6.30 -24.94 21.89
C GLY A 275 -6.47 -24.47 20.44
N ALA A 276 -5.53 -23.67 19.93
CA ALA A 276 -5.51 -23.19 18.55
C ALA A 276 -4.10 -23.38 17.96
N ASN A 277 -4.01 -23.49 16.63
CA ASN A 277 -2.73 -23.67 15.94
C ASN A 277 -2.68 -22.78 14.69
N TRP A 278 -2.23 -21.53 14.85
CA TRP A 278 -2.10 -20.59 13.72
C TRP A 278 -0.88 -20.86 12.83
N ALA A 279 -0.18 -21.98 13.00
CA ALA A 279 0.96 -22.33 12.17
C ALA A 279 0.58 -22.84 10.78
N SER A 280 1.60 -22.87 9.91
CA SER A 280 1.55 -23.68 8.70
C SER A 280 1.34 -25.15 9.05
N VAL A 281 0.56 -25.87 8.26
CA VAL A 281 0.48 -27.33 8.32
C VAL A 281 1.82 -28.01 8.00
N ARG A 282 2.81 -27.25 7.49
CA ARG A 282 4.19 -27.72 7.27
C ARG A 282 5.11 -27.50 8.47
N HIS A 283 4.69 -26.74 9.48
CA HIS A 283 5.46 -26.53 10.70
C HIS A 283 5.31 -27.73 11.62
N VAL A 284 6.43 -28.29 12.09
CA VAL A 284 6.41 -29.40 13.06
C VAL A 284 6.46 -28.80 14.47
N PRO A 285 5.42 -28.98 15.30
CA PRO A 285 5.31 -28.32 16.60
C PRO A 285 6.08 -29.04 17.71
N GLU A 286 7.40 -29.18 17.56
CA GLU A 286 8.28 -29.85 18.53
C GLU A 286 8.29 -29.16 19.90
N GLU A 287 8.06 -27.84 19.93
CA GLU A 287 8.05 -27.01 21.14
C GLU A 287 6.97 -27.40 22.16
N TYR A 288 5.93 -28.13 21.74
CA TYR A 288 4.83 -28.55 22.64
C TYR A 288 5.06 -29.90 23.34
N GLY A 289 6.13 -30.62 22.99
CA GLY A 289 6.49 -31.90 23.62
C GLY A 289 5.39 -32.96 23.54
N LEU A 290 4.59 -32.97 22.46
CA LEU A 290 3.55 -33.97 22.21
C LEU A 290 4.20 -35.35 21.95
N ALA A 291 3.58 -36.43 22.42
CA ALA A 291 4.03 -37.80 22.13
C ALA A 291 3.87 -38.15 20.64
N SER A 292 2.92 -37.51 19.95
CA SER A 292 2.70 -37.60 18.50
C SER A 292 2.29 -36.23 17.96
N THR A 293 3.14 -35.60 17.15
CA THR A 293 2.92 -34.25 16.62
C THR A 293 2.09 -34.20 15.33
N GLU A 294 1.99 -35.29 14.57
CA GLU A 294 1.38 -35.31 13.23
C GLU A 294 -0.07 -34.80 13.20
N LYS A 295 -0.92 -35.29 14.12
CA LYS A 295 -2.32 -34.84 14.18
C LYS A 295 -2.44 -33.36 14.55
N TYR A 296 -1.64 -32.90 15.52
CA TYR A 296 -1.66 -31.50 15.94
C TYR A 296 -1.15 -30.58 14.82
N GLN A 297 -0.12 -31.01 14.07
CA GLN A 297 0.40 -30.31 12.91
C GLN A 297 -0.67 -30.08 11.84
N HIS A 298 -1.51 -31.09 11.56
CA HIS A 298 -2.60 -30.94 10.59
C HIS A 298 -3.71 -29.98 11.04
N ALA A 299 -3.81 -29.68 12.34
CA ALA A 299 -4.70 -28.64 12.85
C ALA A 299 -4.18 -27.20 12.60
N GLY A 300 -3.03 -27.03 11.94
CA GLY A 300 -2.51 -25.73 11.53
C GLY A 300 -3.47 -25.02 10.56
N TYR A 301 -3.76 -23.74 10.77
CA TYR A 301 -4.71 -22.98 9.94
C TYR A 301 -4.11 -21.78 9.18
N ALA A 302 -2.78 -21.60 9.17
CA ALA A 302 -2.17 -20.44 8.50
C ALA A 302 -2.60 -20.26 7.03
N HIS A 303 -2.76 -21.37 6.30
CA HIS A 303 -3.16 -21.36 4.88
C HIS A 303 -4.64 -20.97 4.65
N LEU A 304 -5.43 -20.86 5.71
CA LEU A 304 -6.86 -20.50 5.66
C LEU A 304 -7.10 -19.00 5.84
N VAL A 305 -6.07 -18.22 6.17
CA VAL A 305 -6.14 -16.76 6.31
C VAL A 305 -5.32 -16.07 5.24
N ASP A 306 -5.76 -14.88 4.79
CA ASP A 306 -5.04 -14.08 3.80
C ASP A 306 -3.88 -13.28 4.43
N ASN A 307 -3.89 -13.08 5.75
CA ASN A 307 -2.84 -12.41 6.52
C ASN A 307 -3.02 -12.67 8.03
N LEU A 308 -1.92 -12.91 8.75
CA LEU A 308 -1.93 -13.03 10.22
C LEU A 308 -1.41 -11.75 10.88
N LEU A 309 -2.16 -11.18 11.82
CA LEU A 309 -1.71 -10.07 12.67
C LEU A 309 -1.10 -10.63 13.96
N SER A 310 0.21 -10.54 14.10
CA SER A 310 0.90 -11.05 15.29
C SER A 310 1.14 -9.93 16.30
N GLY A 311 0.62 -10.10 17.53
CA GLY A 311 0.81 -9.19 18.65
C GLY A 311 2.24 -9.20 19.18
N CYS A 312 3.09 -8.34 18.63
CA CYS A 312 4.48 -8.09 19.07
C CYS A 312 4.50 -7.12 20.28
N TYR A 313 3.75 -7.44 21.32
CA TYR A 313 3.49 -6.54 22.46
C TYR A 313 4.61 -6.60 23.49
N TYR A 314 5.80 -6.13 23.08
CA TYR A 314 7.00 -6.06 23.90
C TYR A 314 7.60 -4.64 23.93
N PRO A 315 7.95 -4.11 25.12
CA PRO A 315 8.69 -2.84 25.25
C PRO A 315 10.07 -2.87 24.58
N GLU A 316 10.74 -4.02 24.64
CA GLU A 316 12.00 -4.32 23.97
C GLU A 316 11.76 -4.46 22.45
N ILE A 317 12.50 -3.70 21.65
CA ILE A 317 12.34 -3.64 20.20
C ILE A 317 13.24 -4.67 19.52
N THR A 318 14.48 -4.83 19.99
CA THR A 318 15.45 -5.77 19.42
C THR A 318 15.66 -7.00 20.31
N GLU A 319 16.11 -8.11 19.72
CA GLU A 319 16.49 -9.30 20.49
C GLU A 319 17.64 -9.02 21.46
N GLN A 320 18.53 -8.08 21.11
CA GLN A 320 19.62 -7.66 21.98
C GLN A 320 19.11 -6.95 23.25
N GLU A 321 18.11 -6.06 23.12
CA GLU A 321 17.48 -5.42 24.28
C GLU A 321 16.80 -6.48 25.18
N ALA A 322 16.22 -7.51 24.58
CA ALA A 322 15.55 -8.62 25.26
C ALA A 322 16.47 -9.77 25.69
N ALA A 323 17.80 -9.64 25.62
CA ALA A 323 18.73 -10.74 25.96
C ALA A 323 18.60 -11.25 27.41
N HIS A 324 18.02 -10.44 28.29
CA HIS A 324 17.75 -10.78 29.69
C HIS A 324 16.42 -11.53 29.89
N ARG A 325 15.61 -11.68 28.83
CA ARG A 325 14.30 -12.35 28.86
C ARG A 325 14.45 -13.86 28.66
N PRO A 326 13.43 -14.66 29.04
CA PRO A 326 13.52 -16.12 28.98
C PRO A 326 13.65 -16.71 27.57
N ALA A 327 13.28 -15.96 26.53
CA ALA A 327 13.36 -16.41 25.15
C ALA A 327 13.60 -15.23 24.18
N PHE A 328 14.15 -15.51 23.01
CA PHE A 328 14.47 -14.49 22.00
C PHE A 328 13.25 -13.70 21.51
N TRP A 329 12.05 -14.30 21.56
CA TRP A 329 10.82 -13.73 21.02
C TRP A 329 10.16 -12.70 21.95
N TYR A 330 10.72 -12.42 23.13
CA TYR A 330 10.29 -11.32 24.00
C TYR A 330 10.77 -9.94 23.53
N SER A 331 10.76 -9.70 22.23
CA SER A 331 11.04 -8.42 21.60
C SER A 331 10.20 -8.26 20.34
N VAL A 332 10.01 -7.03 19.85
CA VAL A 332 9.29 -6.79 18.59
C VAL A 332 9.94 -7.56 17.42
N GLU A 333 11.27 -7.51 17.34
CA GLU A 333 12.07 -8.23 16.35
C GLU A 333 11.90 -9.76 16.44
N GLY A 334 12.12 -10.31 17.62
CA GLY A 334 12.09 -11.75 17.86
C GLY A 334 10.70 -12.35 17.69
N ALA A 335 9.67 -11.65 18.15
CA ALA A 335 8.27 -12.04 17.97
C ALA A 335 7.86 -12.08 16.48
N ALA A 336 8.20 -11.04 15.72
CA ALA A 336 7.94 -11.01 14.28
C ALA A 336 8.72 -12.10 13.53
N ARG A 337 9.94 -12.41 13.98
CA ARG A 337 10.75 -13.51 13.42
C ARG A 337 10.13 -14.86 13.72
N LEU A 338 9.71 -15.11 14.96
CA LEU A 338 9.03 -16.35 15.36
C LEU A 338 7.75 -16.58 14.55
N ALA A 339 6.90 -15.56 14.40
CA ALA A 339 5.67 -15.68 13.61
C ALA A 339 5.96 -16.14 12.17
N LYS A 340 6.95 -15.54 11.50
CA LYS A 340 7.38 -15.97 10.15
C LYS A 340 7.95 -17.39 10.12
N GLN A 341 8.66 -17.82 11.15
CA GLN A 341 9.22 -19.19 11.21
C GLN A 341 8.14 -20.26 11.26
N VAL A 342 7.01 -19.96 11.90
CA VAL A 342 5.92 -20.90 12.14
C VAL A 342 4.87 -20.87 11.02
N ILE A 343 4.64 -19.70 10.43
CA ILE A 343 3.67 -19.50 9.33
C ILE A 343 4.27 -19.83 7.96
N LEU A 344 5.60 -19.71 7.83
CA LEU A 344 6.31 -19.92 6.58
C LEU A 344 5.72 -19.01 5.47
N GLU A 345 5.40 -19.59 4.32
CA GLU A 345 4.83 -18.89 3.15
C GLU A 345 3.31 -19.10 3.01
N ASP A 346 2.63 -19.69 4.01
CA ASP A 346 1.18 -19.97 3.90
C ASP A 346 0.33 -18.69 4.01
N ALA A 347 0.82 -17.69 4.75
CA ALA A 347 0.22 -16.36 4.82
C ALA A 347 1.28 -15.29 5.12
N PRO A 348 1.11 -14.04 4.63
CA PRO A 348 1.89 -12.92 5.13
C PRO A 348 1.60 -12.65 6.61
N VAL A 349 2.57 -12.01 7.27
CA VAL A 349 2.47 -11.57 8.66
C VAL A 349 2.43 -10.04 8.72
N THR A 350 1.60 -9.50 9.61
CA THR A 350 1.65 -8.11 10.07
C THR A 350 2.10 -8.08 11.53
N ALA A 351 3.25 -7.48 11.81
CA ALA A 351 3.67 -7.23 13.19
C ALA A 351 2.82 -6.10 13.80
N SER A 352 2.29 -6.33 15.00
CA SER A 352 1.33 -5.44 15.67
C SER A 352 1.90 -4.91 16.98
N LEU A 353 1.71 -3.62 17.26
CA LEU A 353 2.30 -2.92 18.41
C LEU A 353 1.24 -2.46 19.39
N PHE A 354 1.44 -2.71 20.68
CA PHE A 354 0.63 -2.12 21.74
C PHE A 354 1.24 -0.78 22.17
N LEU A 355 0.66 0.34 21.72
CA LEU A 355 1.27 1.66 21.89
C LEU A 355 1.47 2.04 23.36
N ASN A 356 0.56 1.65 24.25
CA ASN A 356 0.61 2.01 25.67
C ASN A 356 1.90 1.53 26.36
N GLN A 357 2.51 0.45 25.89
CA GLN A 357 3.76 -0.07 26.45
C GLN A 357 4.94 0.92 26.30
N TYR A 358 4.83 1.87 25.37
CA TYR A 358 5.82 2.92 25.13
C TYR A 358 5.49 4.23 25.85
N ARG A 359 4.43 4.30 26.66
CA ARG A 359 4.06 5.51 27.42
C ARG A 359 5.24 6.15 28.18
N PRO A 360 6.16 5.39 28.81
CA PRO A 360 7.34 5.99 29.45
C PRO A 360 8.30 6.69 28.47
N GLN A 361 8.33 6.27 27.20
CA GLN A 361 9.22 6.79 26.15
C GLN A 361 8.53 6.79 24.76
N PRO A 362 7.60 7.72 24.48
CA PRO A 362 6.78 7.68 23.26
C PRO A 362 7.58 7.69 21.94
N ARG A 363 8.79 8.28 21.94
CA ARG A 363 9.70 8.26 20.78
C ARG A 363 10.10 6.84 20.33
N ARG A 364 10.01 5.83 21.22
CA ARG A 364 10.27 4.43 20.88
C ARG A 364 9.22 3.84 19.93
N ILE A 365 8.03 4.43 19.85
CA ILE A 365 6.98 4.02 18.89
C ILE A 365 7.53 4.06 17.46
N GLU A 366 8.26 5.11 17.07
CA GLU A 366 8.85 5.23 15.73
C GLU A 366 9.87 4.12 15.44
N GLN A 367 10.68 3.76 16.42
CA GLN A 367 11.67 2.68 16.32
C GLN A 367 10.97 1.32 16.17
N ALA A 368 9.93 1.08 16.96
CA ALA A 368 9.14 -0.15 16.89
C ALA A 368 8.42 -0.28 15.55
N ILE A 369 7.81 0.80 15.03
CA ILE A 369 7.19 0.82 13.70
C ILE A 369 8.21 0.46 12.61
N ARG A 370 9.41 1.07 12.65
CA ARG A 370 10.48 0.73 11.70
C ARG A 370 10.89 -0.74 11.79
N MET A 371 10.94 -1.30 13.00
CA MET A 371 11.23 -2.72 13.20
C MET A 371 10.13 -3.62 12.60
N CYS A 372 8.86 -3.32 12.83
CA CYS A 372 7.74 -4.05 12.22
C CYS A 372 7.85 -4.09 10.68
N PHE A 373 8.12 -2.94 10.07
CA PHE A 373 8.32 -2.85 8.62
C PHE A 373 9.58 -3.59 8.15
N ALA A 374 10.68 -3.53 8.90
CA ALA A 374 11.90 -4.25 8.56
C ALA A 374 11.69 -5.77 8.59
N GLN A 375 10.90 -6.27 9.54
CA GLN A 375 10.67 -7.70 9.71
C GLN A 375 9.57 -8.26 8.81
N THR A 376 8.50 -7.52 8.58
CA THR A 376 7.28 -8.07 7.95
C THR A 376 6.76 -7.27 6.75
N GLY A 377 7.36 -6.09 6.50
CA GLY A 377 6.88 -5.15 5.49
C GLY A 377 5.54 -4.48 5.84
N ARG A 378 4.96 -4.78 7.02
CA ARG A 378 3.65 -4.31 7.47
C ARG A 378 3.67 -3.92 8.94
N CYS A 379 2.72 -3.10 9.36
CA CYS A 379 2.57 -2.72 10.76
C CYS A 379 1.10 -2.45 11.10
N MET A 380 0.66 -2.89 12.27
CA MET A 380 -0.62 -2.50 12.86
C MET A 380 -0.38 -1.86 14.24
N LEU A 381 -1.05 -0.74 14.49
CA LEU A 381 -1.00 -0.07 15.79
C LEU A 381 -2.26 -0.38 16.59
N PHE A 382 -2.09 -0.92 17.79
CA PHE A 382 -3.14 -1.04 18.79
C PHE A 382 -2.86 -0.01 19.89
N ASP A 383 -3.64 1.05 20.06
CA ASP A 383 -4.96 1.36 19.49
C ASP A 383 -5.05 2.86 19.13
N LEU A 384 -6.01 3.25 18.28
CA LEU A 384 -6.26 4.63 17.87
C LEU A 384 -6.39 5.60 19.05
N SER A 385 -6.99 5.15 20.14
CA SER A 385 -7.26 5.95 21.34
C SER A 385 -5.99 6.60 21.90
N TYR A 386 -4.84 5.93 21.87
CA TYR A 386 -3.57 6.51 22.32
C TYR A 386 -3.06 7.62 21.39
N LEU A 387 -3.30 7.50 20.09
CA LEU A 387 -2.93 8.54 19.13
C LEU A 387 -3.76 9.80 19.35
N GLU A 388 -5.05 9.62 19.63
CA GLU A 388 -6.01 10.69 19.88
C GLU A 388 -5.81 11.36 21.26
N GLN A 389 -5.83 10.57 22.33
CA GLN A 389 -5.88 11.07 23.71
C GLN A 389 -4.52 11.57 24.19
N ASP A 390 -3.44 10.87 23.82
CA ASP A 390 -2.08 11.22 24.26
C ASP A 390 -1.32 12.07 23.22
N GLY A 391 -1.94 12.36 22.07
CA GLY A 391 -1.35 13.20 21.02
C GLY A 391 -0.14 12.56 20.35
N TRP A 392 -0.08 11.23 20.26
CA TRP A 392 1.09 10.49 19.74
C TRP A 392 1.19 10.43 18.21
N TRP A 393 0.35 11.17 17.49
CA TRP A 393 0.42 11.30 16.03
C TRP A 393 1.82 11.56 15.46
N PRO A 394 2.69 12.42 16.04
CA PRO A 394 4.04 12.62 15.54
C PRO A 394 4.90 11.35 15.53
N HIS A 395 4.64 10.42 16.45
CA HIS A 395 5.39 9.16 16.57
C HIS A 395 4.80 8.02 15.74
N ALA A 396 3.54 8.17 15.30
CA ALA A 396 2.82 7.20 14.49
C ALA A 396 2.88 7.51 12.99
N GLN A 397 3.57 8.59 12.58
CA GLN A 397 3.88 8.80 11.17
C GLN A 397 4.68 7.61 10.66
N ARG A 398 4.41 7.17 9.43
CA ARG A 398 5.08 6.04 8.80
C ARG A 398 6.54 6.35 8.48
N SER A 399 7.38 6.73 9.43
CA SER A 399 8.81 7.10 9.33
C SER A 399 9.20 8.14 8.26
N ALA A 400 8.28 8.51 7.38
CA ALA A 400 8.41 9.47 6.33
C ALA A 400 7.05 10.13 6.04
N ALA A 401 7.02 11.45 6.04
CA ALA A 401 5.83 12.26 5.80
C ALA A 401 5.81 12.77 4.35
N LEU A 402 4.61 12.94 3.81
CA LEU A 402 4.42 13.75 2.61
C LEU A 402 4.51 15.22 2.99
N CYS A 403 5.40 15.95 2.33
CA CYS A 403 5.59 17.38 2.48
C CYS A 403 5.54 18.05 1.10
N PRO A 404 5.24 19.36 1.01
CA PRO A 404 5.46 20.11 -0.23
C PRO A 404 6.92 19.98 -0.68
N LEU A 405 7.13 19.82 -1.99
CA LEU A 405 8.46 19.93 -2.58
C LEU A 405 8.75 21.40 -2.89
N THR A 406 9.84 21.94 -2.34
CA THR A 406 10.25 23.34 -2.48
C THR A 406 11.68 23.47 -2.99
N GLU A 407 12.15 24.70 -3.15
CA GLU A 407 13.54 24.99 -3.54
C GLU A 407 14.58 24.40 -2.57
N GLU A 408 14.24 24.31 -1.27
CA GLU A 408 15.11 23.76 -0.23
C GLU A 408 15.50 22.28 -0.51
N GLU A 409 14.62 21.53 -1.17
CA GLU A 409 14.84 20.11 -1.46
C GLU A 409 15.66 19.87 -2.72
N LEU A 410 15.88 20.88 -3.57
CA LEU A 410 16.52 20.71 -4.89
C LEU A 410 17.85 19.94 -4.84
N PRO A 411 18.78 20.23 -3.90
CA PRO A 411 20.03 19.46 -3.82
C PRO A 411 19.81 17.98 -3.49
N ALA A 412 18.80 17.67 -2.67
CA ALA A 412 18.47 16.29 -2.31
C ALA A 412 17.71 15.59 -3.44
N LEU A 413 16.83 16.30 -4.13
CA LEU A 413 16.08 15.80 -5.29
C LEU A 413 17.02 15.44 -6.44
N HIS A 414 18.03 16.27 -6.71
CA HIS A 414 19.04 15.96 -7.72
C HIS A 414 19.82 14.69 -7.39
N ARG A 415 20.25 14.51 -6.13
CA ARG A 415 20.90 13.28 -5.68
C ARG A 415 19.98 12.07 -5.78
N LEU A 416 18.70 12.22 -5.46
CA LEU A 416 17.71 11.16 -5.59
C LEU A 416 17.52 10.74 -7.06
N LEU A 417 17.46 11.71 -7.98
CA LEU A 417 17.40 11.45 -9.42
C LEU A 417 18.62 10.64 -9.90
N GLN A 418 19.83 11.06 -9.51
CA GLN A 418 21.08 10.37 -9.84
C GLN A 418 21.16 8.94 -9.27
N ARG A 419 20.51 8.67 -8.13
CA ARG A 419 20.41 7.33 -7.54
C ARG A 419 19.35 6.46 -8.21
N THR A 420 18.34 7.06 -8.81
CA THR A 420 17.14 6.35 -9.32
C THR A 420 17.23 6.04 -10.80
N LEU A 421 17.90 6.89 -11.58
CA LEU A 421 17.99 6.78 -13.04
C LEU A 421 19.44 6.75 -13.52
N PRO A 422 19.73 6.11 -14.68
CA PRO A 422 21.04 6.17 -15.32
C PRO A 422 21.52 7.59 -15.60
N ALA A 423 22.83 7.77 -15.71
CA ALA A 423 23.49 9.08 -15.87
C ALA A 423 22.99 9.89 -17.07
N GLN A 424 22.57 9.22 -18.16
CA GLN A 424 22.01 9.91 -19.34
C GLN A 424 20.74 10.72 -19.03
N TYR A 425 20.01 10.41 -17.95
CA TYR A 425 18.82 11.13 -17.51
C TYR A 425 19.11 12.25 -16.49
N ASP A 426 20.38 12.55 -16.20
CA ASP A 426 20.77 13.68 -15.36
C ASP A 426 20.82 14.98 -16.19
N TRP A 427 19.78 15.79 -16.06
CA TRP A 427 19.64 17.08 -16.74
C TRP A 427 20.35 18.25 -16.01
N GLY A 428 20.99 17.97 -14.88
CA GLY A 428 21.61 18.98 -14.03
C GLY A 428 20.63 19.81 -13.21
N LYS A 429 21.17 20.49 -12.19
CA LYS A 429 20.37 21.22 -11.18
C LYS A 429 19.52 22.34 -11.76
N ALA A 430 20.06 23.12 -12.70
CA ALA A 430 19.37 24.27 -13.26
C ALA A 430 18.10 23.86 -14.02
N ARG A 431 18.15 22.77 -14.79
CA ARG A 431 16.98 22.25 -15.50
C ARG A 431 15.99 21.60 -14.54
N LEU A 432 16.49 20.87 -13.54
CA LEU A 432 15.64 20.30 -12.49
C LEU A 432 14.88 21.38 -11.72
N GLU A 433 15.54 22.47 -11.35
CA GLU A 433 14.92 23.64 -10.70
C GLU A 433 13.85 24.29 -11.57
N GLN A 434 14.14 24.48 -12.86
CA GLN A 434 13.18 25.03 -13.81
C GLN A 434 11.89 24.20 -13.83
N VAL A 435 11.99 22.87 -13.84
CA VAL A 435 10.84 21.96 -14.00
C VAL A 435 10.10 21.71 -12.68
N ALA A 436 10.83 21.53 -11.58
CA ALA A 436 10.26 21.07 -10.31
C ALA A 436 9.83 22.21 -9.37
N VAL A 437 10.33 23.43 -9.58
CA VAL A 437 10.11 24.56 -8.65
C VAL A 437 9.61 25.82 -9.36
N ARG A 438 10.16 26.16 -10.53
CA ARG A 438 9.89 27.46 -11.18
C ARG A 438 8.87 27.41 -12.31
N ASP A 439 8.43 26.23 -12.73
CA ASP A 439 7.52 26.09 -13.87
C ASP A 439 6.12 26.64 -13.52
N PRO A 440 5.57 27.60 -14.29
CA PRO A 440 4.26 28.20 -14.01
C PRO A 440 3.10 27.20 -14.09
N ALA A 441 3.29 26.05 -14.75
CA ALA A 441 2.29 25.00 -14.83
C ALA A 441 2.26 24.10 -13.58
N LEU A 442 3.17 24.27 -12.61
CA LEU A 442 3.19 23.47 -11.38
C LEU A 442 1.85 23.53 -10.64
N LEU A 443 1.46 22.38 -10.09
CA LEU A 443 0.44 22.27 -9.08
C LEU A 443 1.14 22.12 -7.72
N PRO A 444 1.29 23.19 -6.93
CA PRO A 444 2.05 23.13 -5.68
C PRO A 444 1.44 22.13 -4.69
N GLU A 445 0.11 22.02 -4.62
CA GLU A 445 -0.56 21.09 -3.70
C GLU A 445 -0.47 19.62 -4.15
N GLY A 446 -0.07 19.38 -5.40
CA GLY A 446 0.15 18.05 -5.96
C GLY A 446 1.64 17.71 -6.14
N THR A 447 2.53 18.66 -5.89
CA THR A 447 3.98 18.52 -6.03
C THR A 447 4.59 18.30 -4.65
N LEU A 448 4.92 17.05 -4.37
CA LEU A 448 5.16 16.55 -3.01
C LEU A 448 6.48 15.79 -2.94
N CYS A 449 7.06 15.79 -1.75
CA CYS A 449 8.19 14.98 -1.39
C CYS A 449 7.87 14.06 -0.20
N LEU A 450 8.57 12.93 -0.15
CA LEU A 450 8.56 12.02 0.99
C LEU A 450 9.84 12.23 1.78
N LYS A 451 9.73 12.64 3.05
CA LYS A 451 10.88 12.92 3.92
C LYS A 451 10.83 12.14 5.21
N THR A 452 11.95 11.60 5.65
CA THR A 452 12.07 11.05 7.01
C THR A 452 11.97 12.13 8.09
N GLY A 453 11.77 11.71 9.35
CA GLY A 453 11.73 12.64 10.49
C GLY A 453 13.01 13.47 10.70
N ASP A 454 14.16 13.04 10.19
CA ASP A 454 15.43 13.80 10.16
C ASP A 454 15.63 14.60 8.87
N GLY A 455 14.62 14.70 8.01
CA GLY A 455 14.62 15.54 6.81
C GLY A 455 15.23 14.89 5.56
N ARG A 456 15.62 13.62 5.59
CA ARG A 456 16.16 12.91 4.41
C ARG A 456 15.05 12.69 3.37
N LEU A 457 15.28 13.17 2.16
CA LEU A 457 14.39 12.96 1.01
C LEU A 457 14.47 11.49 0.53
N LEU A 458 13.33 10.80 0.52
CA LEU A 458 13.19 9.41 0.07
C LEU A 458 12.40 9.25 -1.23
N GLY A 459 11.65 10.25 -1.63
CA GLY A 459 10.80 10.19 -2.81
C GLY A 459 10.26 11.56 -3.17
N ALA A 460 9.83 11.74 -4.42
CA ALA A 460 9.20 12.97 -4.88
C ALA A 460 8.26 12.70 -6.05
N VAL A 461 7.22 13.52 -6.15
CA VAL A 461 6.33 13.61 -7.31
C VAL A 461 6.20 15.07 -7.71
N VAL A 462 6.34 15.36 -8.99
CA VAL A 462 6.13 16.68 -9.58
C VAL A 462 4.92 16.61 -10.49
N SER A 463 3.97 17.49 -10.25
CA SER A 463 2.67 17.45 -10.90
C SER A 463 2.33 18.83 -11.47
N LYS A 464 1.76 18.86 -12.68
CA LYS A 464 1.47 20.10 -13.41
C LYS A 464 0.07 20.07 -14.02
N GLN A 465 -0.44 21.24 -14.40
CA GLN A 465 -1.66 21.41 -15.16
C GLN A 465 -1.37 22.23 -16.43
N PHE A 466 -1.74 21.68 -17.59
CA PHE A 466 -1.67 22.38 -18.86
C PHE A 466 -2.65 23.55 -18.88
N ALA A 467 -2.31 24.65 -19.56
CA ALA A 467 -3.23 25.76 -19.68
C ALA A 467 -4.49 25.31 -20.45
N PRO A 468 -5.68 25.84 -20.15
CA PRO A 468 -6.92 25.44 -20.84
C PRO A 468 -6.88 25.56 -22.36
N GLY A 469 -6.05 26.49 -22.88
CA GLY A 469 -5.89 26.75 -24.31
C GLY A 469 -4.86 25.88 -25.03
N ASP A 470 -4.06 25.07 -24.33
CA ASP A 470 -2.92 24.34 -24.92
C ASP A 470 -3.38 23.11 -25.72
N PRO A 471 -3.36 23.12 -27.07
CA PRO A 471 -3.72 21.93 -27.83
C PRO A 471 -2.52 20.96 -27.85
N PRO A 472 -2.71 19.63 -27.73
CA PRO A 472 -3.97 18.88 -27.52
C PRO A 472 -4.34 18.63 -26.03
N TYR A 473 -3.61 19.24 -25.09
CA TYR A 473 -3.62 18.89 -23.67
C TYR A 473 -4.50 19.79 -22.79
N GLY A 474 -5.27 20.71 -23.39
CA GLY A 474 -5.96 21.80 -22.70
C GLY A 474 -6.66 21.36 -21.40
N GLY A 475 -6.21 21.94 -20.29
CA GLY A 475 -6.76 21.71 -18.95
C GLY A 475 -6.43 20.34 -18.31
N ALA A 476 -5.69 19.46 -18.99
CA ALA A 476 -5.26 18.19 -18.45
C ALA A 476 -4.15 18.37 -17.38
N GLY A 477 -3.94 17.33 -16.58
CA GLY A 477 -2.82 17.23 -15.66
C GLY A 477 -1.68 16.40 -16.23
N CYS A 478 -0.49 16.55 -15.68
CA CYS A 478 0.58 15.58 -15.90
C CYS A 478 1.39 15.30 -14.63
N VAL A 479 1.94 14.08 -14.58
CA VAL A 479 2.98 13.70 -13.65
C VAL A 479 4.31 13.85 -14.40
N SER A 480 4.97 14.98 -14.19
CA SER A 480 6.22 15.33 -14.87
C SER A 480 7.40 14.50 -14.33
N MET A 481 7.36 14.11 -13.05
CA MET A 481 8.38 13.27 -12.43
C MET A 481 7.81 12.48 -11.26
N LEU A 482 8.24 11.22 -11.11
CA LEU A 482 8.00 10.39 -9.93
C LEU A 482 9.27 9.60 -9.61
N LEU A 483 9.86 9.85 -8.44
CA LEU A 483 11.08 9.20 -7.96
C LEU A 483 10.85 8.59 -6.58
N VAL A 484 11.41 7.40 -6.36
CA VAL A 484 11.42 6.71 -5.06
C VAL A 484 12.80 6.09 -4.87
N ASP A 485 13.43 6.36 -3.74
CA ASP A 485 14.77 5.85 -3.43
C ASP A 485 14.78 4.32 -3.57
N PRO A 486 15.75 3.74 -4.31
CA PRO A 486 15.83 2.30 -4.55
C PRO A 486 15.70 1.43 -3.29
N GLU A 487 16.20 1.89 -2.14
CA GLU A 487 16.18 1.13 -0.87
C GLU A 487 14.77 0.92 -0.31
N ILE A 488 13.80 1.75 -0.71
CA ILE A 488 12.42 1.73 -0.20
C ILE A 488 11.38 1.46 -1.28
N GLN A 489 11.79 1.10 -2.49
CA GLN A 489 10.88 0.67 -3.56
C GLN A 489 10.12 -0.61 -3.17
N ASN A 490 9.00 -0.88 -3.83
CA ASN A 490 8.09 -2.01 -3.56
C ASN A 490 7.43 -2.02 -2.17
N ARG A 491 7.48 -0.90 -1.42
CA ARG A 491 6.84 -0.74 -0.09
C ARG A 491 5.59 0.15 -0.11
N GLY A 492 5.09 0.51 -1.29
CA GLY A 492 3.88 1.32 -1.46
C GLY A 492 4.09 2.84 -1.54
N TRP A 493 5.31 3.34 -1.30
CA TRP A 493 5.61 4.79 -1.29
C TRP A 493 5.37 5.52 -2.61
N GLY A 494 5.73 4.90 -3.75
CA GLY A 494 5.40 5.46 -5.05
C GLY A 494 3.88 5.57 -5.29
N SER A 495 3.11 4.62 -4.75
CA SER A 495 1.64 4.69 -4.79
C SER A 495 1.12 5.85 -3.95
N CYS A 496 1.71 6.08 -2.78
CA CYS A 496 1.31 7.14 -1.87
C CYS A 496 1.52 8.51 -2.52
N LEU A 497 2.73 8.75 -3.04
CA LEU A 497 3.06 9.98 -3.78
C LEU A 497 2.13 10.20 -4.98
N LEU A 498 1.96 9.18 -5.82
CA LEU A 498 1.12 9.28 -7.01
C LEU A 498 -0.36 9.52 -6.66
N LYS A 499 -0.92 8.78 -5.68
CA LYS A 499 -2.31 8.94 -5.24
C LYS A 499 -2.57 10.35 -4.69
N ALA A 500 -1.62 10.91 -3.94
CA ALA A 500 -1.74 12.26 -3.41
C ALA A 500 -1.77 13.31 -4.55
N ALA A 501 -0.88 13.21 -5.53
CA ALA A 501 -0.88 14.08 -6.70
C ALA A 501 -2.17 13.95 -7.53
N GLU A 502 -2.62 12.72 -7.79
CA GLU A 502 -3.87 12.44 -8.52
C GLU A 502 -5.10 12.99 -7.78
N GLN A 503 -5.13 12.90 -6.45
CA GLN A 503 -6.24 13.44 -5.66
C GLN A 503 -6.30 14.96 -5.77
N THR A 504 -5.14 15.65 -5.74
CA THR A 504 -5.08 17.10 -5.96
C THR A 504 -5.62 17.46 -7.35
N MET A 505 -5.22 16.73 -8.39
CA MET A 505 -5.71 16.95 -9.75
C MET A 505 -7.23 16.76 -9.86
N ARG A 506 -7.77 15.68 -9.28
CA ARG A 506 -9.21 15.42 -9.23
C ARG A 506 -9.98 16.52 -8.51
N ASN A 507 -9.45 17.02 -7.39
CA ASN A 507 -10.06 18.12 -6.64
C ASN A 507 -10.12 19.43 -7.45
N ARG A 508 -9.22 19.60 -8.44
CA ARG A 508 -9.25 20.72 -9.40
C ARG A 508 -10.11 20.46 -10.65
N GLY A 509 -10.81 19.33 -10.71
CA GLY A 509 -11.65 18.95 -11.86
C GLY A 509 -10.86 18.47 -13.08
N ILE A 510 -9.61 18.03 -12.90
CA ILE A 510 -8.79 17.50 -14.00
C ILE A 510 -9.24 16.07 -14.33
N GLU A 511 -9.68 15.87 -15.56
CA GLU A 511 -10.23 14.59 -16.04
C GLU A 511 -9.21 13.67 -16.72
N ARG A 512 -8.06 14.22 -17.15
CA ARG A 512 -7.02 13.47 -17.87
C ARG A 512 -5.66 13.74 -17.26
N ILE A 513 -4.88 12.69 -17.03
CA ILE A 513 -3.53 12.76 -16.47
C ILE A 513 -2.55 12.07 -17.41
N PHE A 514 -1.53 12.79 -17.87
CA PHE A 514 -0.45 12.27 -18.70
C PHE A 514 0.79 11.94 -17.87
N LEU A 515 1.56 10.93 -18.29
CA LEU A 515 2.89 10.66 -17.76
C LEU A 515 3.92 11.42 -18.61
N GLY A 516 4.59 12.41 -18.02
CA GLY A 516 5.47 13.34 -18.74
C GLY A 516 4.70 14.25 -19.69
N GLN A 517 5.28 14.48 -20.87
CA GLN A 517 4.67 15.22 -22.00
C GLN A 517 4.41 16.71 -21.75
N ASP A 518 4.84 17.26 -20.62
CA ASP A 518 4.76 18.70 -20.37
C ASP A 518 5.61 19.54 -21.32
N VAL A 519 5.29 20.83 -21.43
CA VAL A 519 5.95 21.76 -22.36
C VAL A 519 7.46 21.87 -22.08
N CYS A 520 7.84 21.81 -20.80
CA CYS A 520 9.23 21.86 -20.34
C CYS A 520 9.70 20.52 -19.77
N ASN A 521 9.26 19.39 -20.33
CA ASN A 521 9.51 18.07 -19.77
C ASN A 521 11.01 17.74 -19.59
N LEU A 522 11.32 17.04 -18.49
CA LEU A 522 12.57 16.26 -18.34
C LEU A 522 12.41 14.86 -18.95
N PHE A 523 11.19 14.33 -18.90
CA PHE A 523 10.85 13.00 -19.37
C PHE A 523 9.58 13.09 -20.22
N SER A 524 9.66 12.68 -21.47
CA SER A 524 8.52 12.62 -22.41
C SER A 524 7.56 11.46 -22.09
N GLY A 525 7.98 10.54 -21.23
CA GLY A 525 7.18 9.45 -20.67
C GLY A 525 7.91 8.76 -19.51
N VAL A 526 7.55 7.52 -19.21
CA VAL A 526 8.26 6.68 -18.24
C VAL A 526 9.68 6.41 -18.74
N PRO A 527 10.74 6.89 -18.07
CA PRO A 527 12.12 6.72 -18.51
C PRO A 527 12.60 5.29 -18.26
N GLU A 528 13.39 4.77 -19.19
CA GLU A 528 13.93 3.41 -19.17
C GLU A 528 12.83 2.38 -18.88
N PRO A 529 11.82 2.27 -19.77
CA PRO A 529 10.61 1.50 -19.51
C PRO A 529 10.93 0.01 -19.34
N SER A 530 10.48 -0.58 -18.22
CA SER A 530 10.55 -2.02 -17.95
C SER A 530 9.15 -2.57 -17.65
N PRO A 531 8.88 -3.88 -17.84
CA PRO A 531 7.58 -4.47 -17.52
C PRO A 531 7.07 -4.12 -16.11
N GLU A 532 7.96 -4.06 -15.12
CA GLU A 532 7.64 -3.71 -13.73
C GLU A 532 7.21 -2.25 -13.58
N LYS A 533 7.93 -1.32 -14.21
CA LYS A 533 7.58 0.12 -14.20
C LYS A 533 6.25 0.37 -14.89
N LEU A 534 6.00 -0.28 -16.04
CA LEU A 534 4.75 -0.11 -16.76
C LEU A 534 3.59 -0.74 -16.00
N ALA A 535 3.78 -1.94 -15.41
CA ALA A 535 2.78 -2.59 -14.58
C ALA A 535 2.39 -1.75 -13.35
N PHE A 536 3.31 -0.97 -12.78
CA PHE A 536 2.99 -0.03 -11.72
C PHE A 536 1.92 0.99 -12.16
N PHE A 537 2.06 1.60 -13.34
CA PHE A 537 1.07 2.56 -13.83
C PHE A 537 -0.22 1.88 -14.32
N VAL A 538 -0.13 0.74 -15.00
CA VAL A 538 -1.30 -0.03 -15.47
C VAL A 538 -2.20 -0.44 -14.32
N LYS A 539 -1.64 -0.95 -13.21
CA LYS A 539 -2.40 -1.29 -11.98
C LYS A 539 -3.14 -0.10 -11.37
N ARG A 540 -2.82 1.13 -11.77
CA ARG A 540 -3.41 2.38 -11.28
C ARG A 540 -4.30 3.07 -12.32
N GLY A 541 -4.61 2.38 -13.41
CA GLY A 541 -5.56 2.83 -14.43
C GLY A 541 -4.95 3.62 -15.58
N TYR A 542 -3.62 3.67 -15.70
CA TYR A 542 -2.98 4.27 -16.87
C TYR A 542 -3.00 3.29 -18.05
N GLN A 543 -3.35 3.82 -19.22
CA GLN A 543 -3.19 3.16 -20.51
C GLN A 543 -1.84 3.59 -21.08
N MET A 544 -0.96 2.63 -21.32
CA MET A 544 0.38 2.89 -21.86
C MET A 544 0.34 2.94 -23.39
N CYS A 545 1.12 3.82 -24.00
CA CYS A 545 1.31 3.87 -25.44
C CYS A 545 1.91 2.56 -25.99
N VAL A 546 1.57 2.20 -27.22
CA VAL A 546 2.09 0.99 -27.89
C VAL A 546 3.54 1.14 -28.31
N ASP A 547 3.93 2.36 -28.68
CA ASP A 547 5.28 2.66 -29.16
C ASP A 547 6.14 3.31 -28.08
N GLU A 548 7.44 3.05 -28.17
CA GLU A 548 8.45 3.84 -27.46
C GLU A 548 8.74 5.11 -28.24
N HIS A 549 9.19 6.13 -27.52
CA HIS A 549 9.84 7.27 -28.15
C HIS A 549 11.21 7.49 -27.52
N TYR A 550 12.06 8.14 -28.29
CA TYR A 550 13.49 8.20 -28.05
C TYR A 550 13.99 9.63 -28.10
N ASP A 551 15.01 9.93 -27.31
CA ASP A 551 15.96 10.99 -27.65
C ASP A 551 17.13 10.33 -28.36
N LEU A 552 17.47 10.83 -29.54
CA LEU A 552 18.57 10.32 -30.35
C LEU A 552 19.73 11.31 -30.35
N GLU A 553 20.96 10.82 -30.23
CA GLU A 553 22.16 11.65 -30.30
C GLU A 553 23.11 11.15 -31.41
N ALA A 554 23.82 12.08 -32.05
CA ALA A 554 24.87 11.81 -33.03
C ALA A 554 26.02 12.82 -32.89
N ASP A 555 27.27 12.38 -33.14
CA ASP A 555 28.37 13.29 -33.44
C ASP A 555 28.28 13.68 -34.93
N VAL A 556 28.18 14.98 -35.20
CA VAL A 556 27.97 15.52 -36.55
C VAL A 556 29.23 16.12 -37.17
N THR A 557 30.37 16.11 -36.46
CA THR A 557 31.59 16.83 -36.87
C THR A 557 32.16 16.28 -38.19
N ASP A 558 32.36 14.97 -38.26
CA ASP A 558 32.94 14.25 -39.41
C ASP A 558 32.16 12.95 -39.70
N ASP A 559 30.84 13.04 -39.87
CA ASP A 559 29.98 11.87 -40.09
C ASP A 559 29.84 11.52 -41.60
N PRO A 560 30.40 10.39 -42.07
CA PRO A 560 30.28 9.96 -43.46
C PRO A 560 28.83 9.76 -43.91
N LEU A 561 27.89 9.43 -43.01
CA LEU A 561 26.48 9.25 -43.34
C LEU A 561 25.80 10.58 -43.68
N ILE A 562 26.23 11.68 -43.06
CA ILE A 562 25.77 13.04 -43.38
C ILE A 562 26.41 13.52 -44.69
N ASP A 563 27.70 13.27 -44.85
CA ASP A 563 28.50 13.78 -45.98
C ASP A 563 28.27 13.01 -47.28
N SER A 564 27.90 11.73 -47.21
CA SER A 564 27.62 10.88 -48.38
C SER A 564 26.19 10.93 -48.90
N PHE A 565 25.33 11.80 -48.34
CA PHE A 565 23.94 11.93 -48.80
C PHE A 565 23.87 12.32 -50.28
N ASP A 566 23.27 11.43 -51.09
CA ASP A 566 23.03 11.69 -52.50
C ASP A 566 21.95 12.77 -52.68
N SER A 567 22.41 13.97 -53.06
CA SER A 567 21.55 15.13 -53.29
C SER A 567 21.12 15.29 -54.77
N THR A 568 21.42 14.31 -55.62
CA THR A 568 21.04 14.32 -57.05
C THR A 568 19.52 14.34 -57.19
N GLY A 569 18.99 15.27 -58.01
CA GLY A 569 17.55 15.40 -58.26
C GLY A 569 16.81 16.35 -57.32
N PHE A 570 17.51 16.96 -56.35
CA PHE A 570 16.94 17.98 -55.45
C PHE A 570 17.26 19.42 -55.88
N GLU A 571 17.86 19.65 -57.05
CA GLU A 571 18.22 20.96 -57.58
C GLU A 571 17.04 21.97 -57.63
N PRO A 572 15.79 21.56 -57.87
CA PRO A 572 14.63 22.45 -57.84
C PRO A 572 14.25 22.96 -56.44
N TYR A 573 14.84 22.43 -55.37
CA TYR A 573 14.52 22.78 -53.98
C TYR A 573 15.68 23.56 -53.33
N SER A 574 15.36 24.36 -52.31
CA SER A 574 16.34 25.00 -51.42
C SER A 574 16.00 24.72 -49.96
N VAL A 575 17.03 24.58 -49.15
CA VAL A 575 16.95 24.48 -47.68
C VAL A 575 17.89 25.52 -47.10
N GLU A 576 17.33 26.52 -46.44
CA GLU A 576 18.06 27.71 -46.00
C GLU A 576 17.54 28.17 -44.63
N PRO A 577 18.35 28.86 -43.83
CA PRO A 577 17.86 29.56 -42.64
C PRO A 577 16.78 30.58 -43.01
N LEU A 578 15.76 30.70 -42.18
CA LEU A 578 14.69 31.68 -42.35
C LEU A 578 15.27 33.09 -42.14
N MET A 579 15.07 33.95 -43.13
CA MET A 579 15.51 35.34 -43.05
C MET A 579 14.53 36.17 -42.23
N HIS A 580 15.05 37.20 -41.55
CA HIS A 580 14.22 38.16 -40.86
C HIS A 580 13.24 38.84 -41.83
N GLY A 581 11.98 39.00 -41.41
CA GLY A 581 10.88 39.48 -42.24
C GLY A 581 10.15 38.39 -43.04
N GLN A 582 10.58 37.13 -43.00
CA GLN A 582 9.89 36.00 -43.64
C GLN A 582 9.07 35.13 -42.66
N GLU A 583 9.00 35.52 -41.38
CA GLU A 583 8.39 34.74 -40.29
C GLU A 583 6.95 34.34 -40.60
N GLN A 584 6.17 35.26 -41.18
CA GLN A 584 4.77 35.00 -41.51
C GLN A 584 4.61 33.82 -42.50
N GLN A 585 5.55 33.63 -43.43
CA GLN A 585 5.48 32.53 -44.40
C GLN A 585 5.61 31.15 -43.71
N LEU A 586 6.45 31.07 -42.67
CA LEU A 586 6.58 29.86 -41.87
C LEU A 586 5.35 29.65 -40.99
N LEU A 587 4.83 30.71 -40.36
CA LEU A 587 3.63 30.63 -39.53
C LEU A 587 2.41 30.18 -40.34
N ASP A 588 2.24 30.67 -41.57
CA ASP A 588 1.16 30.25 -42.47
C ASP A 588 1.30 28.76 -42.83
N PHE A 589 2.53 28.29 -43.08
CA PHE A 589 2.81 26.87 -43.32
C PHE A 589 2.48 26.00 -42.10
N LEU A 590 2.92 26.40 -40.90
CA LEU A 590 2.62 25.68 -39.65
C LEU A 590 1.12 25.69 -39.36
N GLN A 591 0.43 26.79 -39.62
CA GLN A 591 -1.01 26.87 -39.46
C GLN A 591 -1.76 25.93 -40.43
N ALA A 592 -1.22 25.69 -41.63
CA ALA A 592 -1.83 24.79 -42.60
C ALA A 592 -1.52 23.30 -42.32
N GLU A 593 -0.28 22.98 -41.97
CA GLU A 593 0.21 21.59 -41.92
C GLU A 593 0.39 21.05 -40.48
N PHE A 594 0.57 21.93 -39.49
CA PHE A 594 0.87 21.58 -38.09
C PHE A 594 0.17 22.54 -37.09
N PRO A 595 -1.17 22.71 -37.12
CA PRO A 595 -1.92 23.74 -36.36
C PRO A 595 -2.04 23.51 -34.85
N GLY A 596 -1.08 22.82 -34.22
CA GLY A 596 -1.08 22.49 -32.80
C GLY A 596 0.18 23.01 -32.09
N ARG A 597 0.72 22.19 -31.17
CA ARG A 597 1.89 22.52 -30.33
C ARG A 597 3.04 23.19 -31.08
N TRP A 598 3.43 22.68 -32.25
CA TRP A 598 4.55 23.24 -33.01
C TRP A 598 4.30 24.68 -33.50
N LEU A 599 3.06 25.02 -33.89
CA LEU A 599 2.73 26.39 -34.27
C LEU A 599 2.89 27.34 -33.09
N GLU A 600 2.35 26.96 -31.92
CA GLU A 600 2.41 27.79 -30.72
C GLU A 600 3.85 27.93 -30.19
N GLU A 601 4.63 26.84 -30.17
CA GLU A 601 6.05 26.90 -29.77
C GLU A 601 6.89 27.82 -30.66
N ILE A 602 6.61 27.85 -31.98
CA ILE A 602 7.30 28.75 -32.89
C ILE A 602 6.82 30.20 -32.75
N LYS A 603 5.53 30.44 -32.52
CA LYS A 603 5.02 31.77 -32.18
C LYS A 603 5.67 32.32 -30.90
N ASP A 604 5.73 31.51 -29.85
CA ASP A 604 6.34 31.90 -28.58
C ASP A 604 7.84 32.16 -28.73
N PHE A 605 8.54 31.31 -29.48
CA PHE A 605 9.96 31.49 -29.77
C PHE A 605 10.22 32.82 -30.49
N LEU A 606 9.46 33.12 -31.55
CA LEU A 606 9.63 34.37 -32.29
C LEU A 606 9.18 35.60 -31.47
N GLY A 607 8.07 35.48 -30.73
CA GLY A 607 7.54 36.54 -29.88
C GLY A 607 8.42 36.90 -28.69
N SER A 608 9.24 35.95 -28.22
CA SER A 608 10.24 36.18 -27.16
C SER A 608 11.60 36.66 -27.67
N GLY A 609 11.70 36.98 -28.96
CA GLY A 609 12.93 37.51 -29.58
C GLY A 609 13.91 36.43 -30.05
N GLY A 610 13.43 35.20 -30.25
CA GLY A 610 14.20 34.12 -30.86
C GLY A 610 14.70 34.48 -32.25
N ASN A 611 15.89 33.99 -32.61
CA ASN A 611 16.52 34.34 -33.88
C ASN A 611 15.91 33.51 -35.04
N PRO A 612 15.31 34.14 -36.07
CA PRO A 612 14.75 33.42 -37.21
C PRO A 612 15.75 32.48 -37.90
N SER A 613 17.07 32.75 -37.86
CA SER A 613 18.07 31.87 -38.47
C SER A 613 18.16 30.47 -37.83
N GLU A 614 17.58 30.29 -36.64
CA GLU A 614 17.41 28.97 -35.99
C GLU A 614 16.27 28.13 -36.61
N LEU A 615 15.55 28.68 -37.58
CA LEU A 615 14.47 28.01 -38.27
C LEU A 615 14.90 27.76 -39.72
N MET A 616 15.24 26.51 -40.04
CA MET A 616 15.53 26.09 -41.40
C MET A 616 14.22 25.87 -42.16
N VAL A 617 14.15 26.34 -43.40
CA VAL A 617 12.95 26.18 -44.25
C VAL A 617 13.29 25.53 -45.58
N LEU A 618 12.47 24.56 -45.97
CA LEU A 618 12.50 23.89 -47.26
C LEU A 618 11.45 24.50 -48.18
N ARG A 619 11.84 24.86 -49.40
CA ARG A 619 10.91 25.36 -50.43
C ARG A 619 11.37 24.95 -51.84
N PRO A 620 10.47 24.76 -52.81
CA PRO A 620 10.83 24.80 -54.22
C PRO A 620 11.40 26.19 -54.54
N ARG A 621 12.37 26.30 -55.46
CA ARG A 621 12.91 27.60 -55.88
C ARG A 621 11.79 28.47 -56.46
N GLY A 622 11.52 29.62 -55.83
CA GLY A 622 10.42 30.52 -56.18
C GLY A 622 9.03 30.09 -55.68
N GLY A 623 8.94 29.03 -54.87
CA GLY A 623 7.69 28.52 -54.30
C GLY A 623 7.51 28.84 -52.81
N ALA A 624 6.37 28.40 -52.26
CA ALA A 624 6.04 28.52 -50.84
C ALA A 624 6.82 27.50 -49.98
N VAL A 625 6.88 27.77 -48.67
CA VAL A 625 7.46 26.85 -47.68
C VAL A 625 6.70 25.53 -47.70
N CYS A 626 7.42 24.41 -47.81
CA CYS A 626 6.85 23.07 -47.77
C CYS A 626 7.54 22.16 -46.73
N GLY A 627 8.45 22.71 -45.94
CA GLY A 627 9.03 22.03 -44.79
C GLY A 627 9.77 23.00 -43.87
N PHE A 628 9.92 22.62 -42.60
CA PHE A 628 10.66 23.39 -41.61
C PHE A 628 11.41 22.48 -40.64
N CYS A 629 12.47 23.01 -40.05
CA CYS A 629 13.22 22.37 -38.99
C CYS A 629 13.75 23.44 -38.05
N LYS A 630 13.52 23.31 -36.74
CA LYS A 630 14.18 24.15 -35.75
C LYS A 630 15.52 23.55 -35.36
N ILE A 631 16.56 24.37 -35.30
CA ILE A 631 17.91 24.03 -34.85
C ILE A 631 18.30 24.94 -33.70
N ALA A 632 19.02 24.43 -32.71
CA ALA A 632 19.48 25.21 -31.57
C ALA A 632 20.92 24.86 -31.23
N VAL A 633 21.81 25.85 -31.18
CA VAL A 633 23.22 25.65 -30.83
C VAL A 633 23.44 26.13 -29.40
N GLN A 634 23.88 25.24 -28.51
CA GLN A 634 24.24 25.62 -27.15
C GLN A 634 25.75 25.82 -27.00
N PRO A 635 26.19 26.64 -26.02
CA PRO A 635 27.60 26.76 -25.68
C PRO A 635 28.22 25.38 -25.37
N GLY A 636 29.40 25.11 -25.93
CA GLY A 636 30.11 23.83 -25.75
C GLY A 636 29.79 22.76 -26.80
N GLY A 637 29.05 23.11 -27.87
CA GLY A 637 28.90 22.27 -29.07
C GLY A 637 27.81 21.21 -29.00
N ARG A 638 27.11 21.07 -27.87
CA ARG A 638 25.89 20.25 -27.79
C ARG A 638 24.70 21.05 -28.32
N SER A 639 23.97 20.50 -29.27
CA SER A 639 22.95 21.20 -30.03
C SER A 639 21.67 20.38 -30.14
N GLY A 640 20.54 21.03 -30.44
CA GLY A 640 19.25 20.39 -30.65
C GLY A 640 18.78 20.53 -32.10
N LEU A 641 18.07 19.53 -32.59
CA LEU A 641 17.35 19.57 -33.86
C LEU A 641 15.94 19.03 -33.64
N GLY A 642 14.95 19.90 -33.75
CA GLY A 642 13.57 19.55 -33.47
C GLY A 642 12.72 20.77 -33.10
N PRO A 643 11.43 20.79 -33.49
CA PRO A 643 10.77 19.83 -34.37
C PRO A 643 11.21 19.96 -35.85
N ILE A 644 10.93 18.91 -36.63
CA ILE A 644 11.11 18.87 -38.10
C ILE A 644 9.84 18.35 -38.77
N GLY A 645 9.37 19.06 -39.79
CA GLY A 645 8.10 18.76 -40.46
C GLY A 645 8.14 19.04 -41.95
N ILE A 646 7.47 18.17 -42.72
CA ILE A 646 7.28 18.29 -44.17
C ILE A 646 5.78 18.32 -44.48
N ALA A 647 5.37 19.16 -45.44
CA ALA A 647 3.98 19.24 -45.91
C ALA A 647 3.47 17.86 -46.36
N ALA A 648 2.25 17.50 -46.00
CA ALA A 648 1.68 16.18 -46.28
C ALA A 648 1.77 15.81 -47.77
N GLY A 649 1.47 16.77 -48.67
CA GLY A 649 1.46 16.55 -50.13
C GLY A 649 2.83 16.26 -50.78
N VAL A 650 3.94 16.47 -50.05
CA VAL A 650 5.30 16.24 -50.57
C VAL A 650 6.10 15.20 -49.77
N ARG A 651 5.49 14.54 -48.78
CA ARG A 651 6.08 13.40 -48.07
C ARG A 651 6.34 12.23 -49.02
N GLY A 652 7.24 11.33 -48.63
CA GLY A 652 7.64 10.17 -49.44
C GLY A 652 8.62 10.47 -50.59
N ARG A 653 8.97 11.74 -50.82
CA ARG A 653 9.90 12.18 -51.87
C ARG A 653 11.34 12.40 -51.38
N ARG A 654 11.69 11.85 -50.22
CA ARG A 654 12.99 12.03 -49.54
C ARG A 654 13.38 13.50 -49.22
N LEU A 655 12.46 14.45 -49.39
CA LEU A 655 12.67 15.88 -49.05
C LEU A 655 12.92 16.12 -47.56
N GLY A 656 12.39 15.27 -46.69
CA GLY A 656 12.73 15.29 -45.27
C GLY A 656 14.20 14.96 -45.02
N GLU A 657 14.77 14.01 -45.78
CA GLU A 657 16.17 13.60 -45.63
C GLU A 657 17.09 14.75 -46.08
N LEU A 658 16.73 15.43 -47.18
CA LEU A 658 17.40 16.64 -47.63
C LEU A 658 17.35 17.75 -46.57
N LEU A 659 16.17 18.04 -46.01
CA LEU A 659 16.00 19.05 -44.96
C LEU A 659 16.85 18.72 -43.73
N LEU A 660 16.77 17.48 -43.25
CA LEU A 660 17.57 17.00 -42.13
C LEU A 660 19.07 17.17 -42.39
N GLN A 661 19.56 16.68 -43.53
CA GLN A 661 20.98 16.76 -43.89
C GLN A 661 21.48 18.20 -43.91
N ARG A 662 20.74 19.11 -44.56
CA ARG A 662 21.12 20.52 -44.67
C ARG A 662 21.06 21.24 -43.32
N SER A 663 20.10 20.89 -42.46
CA SER A 663 20.05 21.38 -41.07
C SER A 663 21.25 20.91 -40.25
N LEU A 664 21.69 19.65 -40.40
CA LEU A 664 22.88 19.12 -39.71
C LEU A 664 24.15 19.80 -40.19
N LEU A 665 24.30 20.04 -41.50
CA LEU A 665 25.39 20.83 -42.06
C LEU A 665 25.42 22.25 -41.49
N GLN A 666 24.25 22.89 -41.36
CA GLN A 666 24.14 24.21 -40.76
C GLN A 666 24.55 24.21 -39.29
N LEU A 667 24.08 23.23 -38.50
CA LEU A 667 24.49 23.05 -37.11
C LEU A 667 26.01 22.88 -36.98
N ARG A 668 26.62 22.03 -37.82
CA ARG A 668 28.07 21.87 -37.88
C ARG A 668 28.79 23.17 -38.22
N ALA A 669 28.30 23.94 -39.19
CA ALA A 669 28.86 25.24 -39.56
C ALA A 669 28.77 26.27 -38.41
N LEU A 670 27.79 26.11 -37.53
CA LEU A 670 27.62 26.91 -36.31
C LEU A 670 28.41 26.36 -35.10
N GLY A 671 29.20 25.30 -35.28
CA GLY A 671 30.07 24.73 -34.23
C GLY A 671 29.45 23.60 -33.42
N ALA A 672 28.39 22.96 -33.90
CA ALA A 672 27.86 21.76 -33.26
C ALA A 672 28.80 20.56 -33.41
N HIS A 673 29.02 19.85 -32.30
CA HIS A 673 29.71 18.56 -32.24
C HIS A 673 28.69 17.43 -32.06
N THR A 674 27.82 17.54 -31.05
CA THR A 674 26.78 16.54 -30.76
C THR A 674 25.42 17.16 -30.98
N VAL A 675 24.56 16.49 -31.75
CA VAL A 675 23.18 16.91 -31.99
C VAL A 675 22.23 15.92 -31.33
N CYS A 676 21.25 16.45 -30.58
CA CYS A 676 20.15 15.69 -30.01
C CYS A 676 18.86 15.94 -30.82
N ILE A 677 18.14 14.88 -31.15
CA ILE A 677 16.78 14.90 -31.66
C ILE A 677 15.89 14.31 -30.58
N ASP A 678 15.13 15.17 -29.91
CA ASP A 678 14.30 14.77 -28.79
C ASP A 678 12.96 14.18 -29.23
N TRP A 679 12.41 13.32 -28.38
CA TRP A 679 11.03 12.84 -28.42
C TRP A 679 10.54 12.38 -29.81
N THR A 680 11.22 11.40 -30.39
CA THR A 680 10.88 10.82 -31.69
C THR A 680 10.50 9.34 -31.63
N ILE A 681 9.56 8.92 -32.48
CA ILE A 681 9.30 7.50 -32.78
C ILE A 681 10.04 7.00 -34.03
N LEU A 682 10.68 7.90 -34.78
CA LEU A 682 11.27 7.64 -36.10
C LEU A 682 12.76 7.25 -36.00
N LYS A 683 13.07 6.27 -35.14
CA LYS A 683 14.44 5.84 -34.86
C LYS A 683 15.22 5.47 -36.13
N GLU A 684 14.64 4.65 -36.99
CA GLU A 684 15.28 4.16 -38.21
C GLU A 684 15.48 5.26 -39.25
N TYR A 685 14.61 6.28 -39.24
CA TYR A 685 14.71 7.41 -40.16
C TYR A 685 15.95 8.26 -39.85
N TYR A 686 16.13 8.66 -38.60
CA TYR A 686 17.29 9.44 -38.16
C TYR A 686 18.57 8.61 -38.12
N GLY A 687 18.47 7.30 -37.86
CA GLY A 687 19.61 6.37 -37.90
C GLY A 687 20.32 6.31 -39.26
N LYS A 688 19.67 6.74 -40.35
CA LYS A 688 20.33 6.93 -41.66
C LYS A 688 21.44 7.98 -41.64
N PHE A 689 21.43 8.88 -40.65
CA PHE A 689 22.37 9.97 -40.43
C PHE A 689 23.14 9.80 -39.11
N GLY A 690 23.41 8.56 -38.69
CA GLY A 690 24.27 8.27 -37.54
C GLY A 690 23.63 8.41 -36.16
N PHE A 691 22.37 8.82 -36.08
CA PHE A 691 21.67 8.98 -34.81
C PHE A 691 21.38 7.65 -34.11
N LEU A 692 21.76 7.58 -32.85
CA LEU A 692 21.55 6.42 -31.97
C LEU A 692 20.66 6.81 -30.79
N PRO A 693 19.82 5.87 -30.29
CA PRO A 693 18.99 6.13 -29.12
C PRO A 693 19.86 6.28 -27.87
N GLU A 694 19.80 7.46 -27.26
CA GLU A 694 20.46 7.77 -25.99
C GLU A 694 19.50 7.60 -24.80
N ARG A 695 18.22 7.95 -24.99
CA ARG A 695 17.17 7.82 -23.98
C ARG A 695 15.93 7.18 -24.59
N THR A 696 15.23 6.37 -23.78
CA THR A 696 14.01 5.67 -24.19
C THR A 696 12.91 5.92 -23.18
N TYR A 697 11.70 6.13 -23.70
CA TYR A 697 10.55 6.50 -22.90
C TYR A 697 9.29 5.76 -23.36
N ARG A 698 8.35 5.61 -22.42
CA ARG A 698 6.99 5.13 -22.72
C ARG A 698 5.92 6.09 -22.21
N GLY A 699 5.15 6.69 -23.11
CA GLY A 699 4.03 7.54 -22.76
C GLY A 699 2.88 6.76 -22.13
N GLY A 700 2.05 7.42 -21.34
CA GLY A 700 0.82 6.84 -20.80
C GLY A 700 -0.16 7.92 -20.36
N MET A 701 -1.44 7.55 -20.30
CA MET A 701 -2.52 8.45 -19.92
C MET A 701 -3.54 7.73 -19.06
N LYS A 702 -4.11 8.42 -18.08
CA LYS A 702 -5.24 8.00 -17.26
C LYS A 702 -6.40 8.96 -17.43
N THR A 703 -7.61 8.42 -17.55
CA THR A 703 -8.86 9.18 -17.40
C THR A 703 -9.34 9.01 -15.95
N CYS A 704 -9.56 10.14 -15.27
CA CYS A 704 -9.75 10.22 -13.82
C CYS A 704 -11.09 9.70 -13.32
#